data_AF-A0A929JTF1-F1
#
_entry.id   AF-A0A929JTF1-F1
#
_cell.length_a   1.000
_cell.length_b   1.000
_cell.length_c   1.000
_cell.angle_alpha   90.00
_cell.angle_beta   90.00
_cell.angle_gamma   90.00
#
_symmetry.space_group_name_H-M   'P 1'
#
loop_
_entity.id
_entity.type
_entity.pdbx_description
1 polymer ?
#
loop_
_entity_poly.entity_id
_entity_poly.type
_entity_poly.pdbx_seq_one_letter_code
_entity_poly.pdbx_strand_id
1 'polypeptide(L)'
;FFMDMRTYGKDFEKYYERARDEQGVRFIRSRIHSIEEDPESHSLVLKYVGENGDIQEEVFDMVVLSVGMETPEALINTADQLEIKLDQDNFVQTGVFNPVETSRNGIYVCGGFQEPKDIPYSVMEASAAACDAMADLSEARGSLVKEKTYPQEKDVSSEEPRIGVFVCNCGTNIGGIVDVPKVGEYARTLPGVIYVEENLFTCSQDTQDKMKEAIERENLNRVVVAACTPRTHEPLFQETLRDAGLNKYLFEMANIRNQCSWVHSKEKKEATQKAQDLVRMAVARAQLIRPLPQPTISVNDKALVIGGGITGMTAALGLADQGFHTYLVEQSHELGGNALNLLDTWRGDEISSHIKEMIKKVKDHAMIDIYTESTVKEAEGFVGNFETTISQNGTDVSVKHGAVVIAVGAAEHRPTEYLYGEDDRVMTHLELDTALRNGDKIVSGAKSAVFIQCVGSREPERPYCSKVCCTHSVKSALKLKEMNPEMAIYILYRDIRTYGQREALYAEARRQGVIFIRYDLEQKPQVDKSDEGIAVIVKDNILGRDIAIKPDIVVLASAIVPRNNEPLAQVYKLPLNEDGFFMEAHAKLRPVEFATEGTFLAGMAHFPKPIEESIAQAKAAASRASVVLSKENLMVEGVVSHVNEIMCRGCGICEEACPYGAIALVEREGNKTVANVQAALCKGCGSCAVACPTGAASIFHYDDQEVLSIVAAALN
;
A
#
# COMPACT_ATOMS: atom_id res chain seq x y z
N PHE A 1 12.82 -7.87 -25.41
CA PHE A 1 12.24 -7.35 -26.65
C PHE A 1 10.83 -6.83 -26.39
N PHE A 2 10.43 -5.71 -26.99
CA PHE A 2 9.08 -5.13 -26.81
C PHE A 2 8.66 -4.30 -28.03
N MET A 3 7.36 -4.04 -28.18
CA MET A 3 6.84 -3.04 -29.14
C MET A 3 6.53 -1.73 -28.42
N ASP A 4 5.74 -1.83 -27.35
CA ASP A 4 5.34 -0.72 -26.48
C ASP A 4 5.68 -1.03 -25.03
N MET A 5 6.29 -0.07 -24.33
CA MET A 5 6.65 -0.18 -22.92
C MET A 5 5.63 0.54 -22.05
N ARG A 6 4.97 -0.19 -21.16
CA ARG A 6 3.93 0.34 -20.26
C ARG A 6 4.30 0.12 -18.80
N THR A 7 5.28 0.89 -18.32
CA THR A 7 5.64 0.95 -16.90
C THR A 7 4.73 1.93 -16.16
N TYR A 8 3.42 1.63 -16.14
CA TYR A 8 2.44 2.42 -15.40
C TYR A 8 2.39 1.96 -13.94
N GLY A 9 2.47 2.88 -12.99
CA GLY A 9 2.52 2.57 -11.57
C GLY A 9 3.57 3.36 -10.82
N LYS A 10 3.41 3.45 -9.51
CA LYS A 10 4.37 4.11 -8.61
C LYS A 10 5.70 3.35 -8.67
N ASP A 11 6.79 4.06 -8.86
CA ASP A 11 8.17 3.55 -8.94
C ASP A 11 8.50 2.58 -10.10
N PHE A 12 7.56 2.29 -11.00
CA PHE A 12 7.80 1.36 -12.11
C PHE A 12 8.71 1.93 -13.18
N GLU A 13 8.70 3.26 -13.39
CA GLU A 13 9.66 3.94 -14.27
C GLU A 13 11.09 3.82 -13.72
N LYS A 14 11.29 4.15 -12.44
CA LYS A 14 12.57 3.99 -11.74
C LYS A 14 13.05 2.53 -11.76
N TYR A 15 12.14 1.57 -11.63
CA TYR A 15 12.48 0.15 -11.76
C TYR A 15 13.00 -0.20 -13.16
N TYR A 16 12.35 0.31 -14.20
CA TYR A 16 12.81 0.16 -15.58
C TYR A 16 14.18 0.80 -15.82
N GLU A 17 14.40 2.02 -15.31
CA GLU A 17 15.68 2.73 -15.42
C GLU A 17 16.80 1.96 -14.71
N ARG A 18 16.60 1.50 -13.47
CA ARG A 18 17.60 0.67 -12.76
C ARG A 18 17.90 -0.65 -13.47
N ALA A 19 16.88 -1.31 -14.02
CA ALA A 19 17.10 -2.54 -14.77
C ALA A 19 18.00 -2.30 -16.00
N ARG A 20 17.78 -1.17 -16.70
CA ARG A 20 18.58 -0.77 -17.87
C ARG A 20 20.00 -0.36 -17.48
N ASP A 21 20.12 0.54 -16.51
CA ASP A 21 21.36 1.28 -16.23
C ASP A 21 22.28 0.57 -15.23
N GLU A 22 21.72 -0.22 -14.30
CA GLU A 22 22.48 -0.88 -13.22
C GLU A 22 22.59 -2.40 -13.40
N GLN A 23 21.59 -3.04 -14.03
CA GLN A 23 21.51 -4.50 -14.13
C GLN A 23 21.86 -5.06 -15.52
N GLY A 24 22.16 -4.19 -16.50
CA GLY A 24 22.53 -4.60 -17.85
C GLY A 24 21.38 -5.19 -18.68
N VAL A 25 20.12 -4.95 -18.29
CA VAL A 25 18.96 -5.42 -19.04
C VAL A 25 18.80 -4.60 -20.33
N ARG A 26 18.88 -5.28 -21.47
CA ARG A 26 18.68 -4.65 -22.79
C ARG A 26 17.20 -4.60 -23.17
N PHE A 27 16.64 -3.40 -23.20
CA PHE A 27 15.30 -3.15 -23.71
C PHE A 27 15.36 -2.88 -25.22
N ILE A 28 15.26 -3.93 -26.02
CA ILE A 28 15.27 -3.84 -27.48
C ILE A 28 13.84 -3.67 -27.99
N ARG A 29 13.53 -2.51 -28.58
CA ARG A 29 12.25 -2.29 -29.24
C ARG A 29 12.28 -2.90 -30.64
N SER A 30 11.56 -3.99 -30.83
CA SER A 30 11.49 -4.66 -32.12
C SER A 30 10.37 -5.71 -32.15
N ARG A 31 9.84 -5.94 -33.35
CA ARG A 31 9.04 -7.13 -33.63
C ARG A 31 9.99 -8.26 -34.04
N ILE A 32 9.97 -9.35 -33.27
CA ILE A 32 10.70 -10.57 -33.63
C ILE A 32 10.10 -11.14 -34.91
N HIS A 33 10.95 -11.44 -35.89
CA HIS A 33 10.57 -12.07 -37.15
C HIS A 33 10.52 -13.60 -37.01
N SER A 34 11.60 -14.21 -36.52
CA SER A 34 11.70 -15.66 -36.32
C SER A 34 12.56 -16.02 -35.11
N ILE A 35 12.29 -17.20 -34.55
CA ILE A 35 13.11 -17.89 -33.55
C ILE A 35 13.45 -19.26 -34.14
N GLU A 36 14.72 -19.52 -34.37
CA GLU A 36 15.25 -20.74 -34.98
C GLU A 36 16.18 -21.44 -33.97
N GLU A 37 16.11 -22.75 -33.82
CA GLU A 37 17.06 -23.52 -33.00
C GLU A 37 18.26 -23.92 -33.86
N ASP A 38 19.47 -23.64 -33.37
CA ASP A 38 20.70 -24.09 -34.01
C ASP A 38 20.88 -25.61 -33.80
N PRO A 39 21.03 -26.41 -34.87
CA PRO A 39 20.99 -27.87 -34.76
C PRO A 39 22.22 -28.50 -34.10
N GLU A 40 23.33 -27.77 -33.96
CA GLU A 40 24.56 -28.28 -33.32
C GLU A 40 24.66 -27.85 -31.85
N SER A 41 24.36 -26.60 -31.56
CA SER A 41 24.48 -25.99 -30.23
C SER A 41 23.20 -26.04 -29.40
N HIS A 42 22.04 -26.29 -30.03
CA HIS A 42 20.71 -26.19 -29.42
C HIS A 42 20.36 -24.78 -28.89
N SER A 43 21.12 -23.76 -29.28
CA SER A 43 20.86 -22.36 -28.92
C SER A 43 19.74 -21.77 -29.77
N LEU A 44 19.06 -20.73 -29.25
CA LEU A 44 17.95 -20.07 -29.93
C LEU A 44 18.43 -18.81 -30.66
N VAL A 45 18.32 -18.79 -31.99
CA VAL A 45 18.66 -17.66 -32.86
C VAL A 45 17.42 -16.81 -33.11
N LEU A 46 17.46 -15.54 -32.68
CA LEU A 46 16.40 -14.56 -32.90
C LEU A 46 16.76 -13.64 -34.06
N LYS A 47 15.84 -13.52 -35.03
CA LYS A 47 15.93 -12.52 -36.11
C LYS A 47 14.96 -11.39 -35.85
N TYR A 48 15.45 -10.16 -35.87
CA TYR A 48 14.63 -8.97 -35.59
C TYR A 48 15.17 -7.74 -36.32
N VAL A 49 14.37 -6.67 -36.38
CA VAL A 49 14.75 -5.41 -37.05
C VAL A 49 15.11 -4.37 -36.00
N GLY A 50 16.31 -3.80 -36.07
CA GLY A 50 16.74 -2.71 -35.21
C GLY A 50 16.00 -1.40 -35.52
N GLU A 51 16.11 -0.40 -34.64
CA GLU A 51 15.40 0.87 -34.81
C GLU A 51 15.79 1.64 -36.08
N ASN A 52 17.01 1.41 -36.59
CA ASN A 52 17.50 2.00 -37.84
C ASN A 52 17.00 1.26 -39.11
N GLY A 53 16.23 0.19 -38.94
CA GLY A 53 15.72 -0.64 -40.03
C GLY A 53 16.62 -1.82 -40.42
N ASP A 54 17.80 -1.97 -39.80
CA ASP A 54 18.73 -3.07 -40.10
C ASP A 54 18.26 -4.40 -39.50
N ILE A 55 18.42 -5.49 -40.24
CA ILE A 55 18.17 -6.85 -39.74
C ILE A 55 19.31 -7.26 -38.81
N GLN A 56 18.95 -7.78 -37.64
CA GLN A 56 19.85 -8.29 -36.61
C GLN A 56 19.56 -9.77 -36.36
N GLU A 57 20.62 -10.53 -36.11
CA GLU A 57 20.53 -11.92 -35.64
C GLU A 57 21.31 -12.04 -34.32
N GLU A 58 20.70 -12.61 -33.30
CA GLU A 58 21.32 -12.77 -31.97
C GLU A 58 20.96 -14.13 -31.35
N VAL A 59 21.92 -14.75 -30.66
CA VAL A 59 21.81 -16.08 -30.05
C VAL A 59 21.50 -15.97 -28.56
N PHE A 60 20.55 -16.76 -28.08
CA PHE A 60 20.11 -16.81 -26.68
C PHE A 60 19.99 -18.26 -26.18
N ASP A 61 20.29 -18.48 -24.90
CA ASP A 61 20.12 -19.79 -24.25
C ASP A 61 18.64 -20.13 -23.96
N MET A 62 17.80 -19.10 -23.80
CA MET A 62 16.40 -19.25 -23.43
C MET A 62 15.56 -18.09 -23.97
N VAL A 63 14.38 -18.41 -24.48
CA VAL A 63 13.35 -17.43 -24.84
C VAL A 63 12.13 -17.66 -23.96
N VAL A 64 11.74 -16.63 -23.22
CA VAL A 64 10.51 -16.62 -22.44
C VAL A 64 9.47 -15.81 -23.20
N LEU A 65 8.40 -16.47 -23.65
CA LEU A 65 7.29 -15.81 -24.33
C LEU A 65 6.40 -15.13 -23.29
N SER A 66 6.24 -13.82 -23.43
CA SER A 66 5.26 -13.06 -22.65
C SER A 66 3.88 -13.26 -23.25
N VAL A 67 3.12 -14.23 -22.71
CA VAL A 67 1.75 -14.51 -23.15
C VAL A 67 0.73 -13.64 -22.42
N GLY A 68 -0.35 -13.28 -23.12
CA GLY A 68 -1.46 -12.52 -22.53
C GLY A 68 -2.27 -13.35 -21.52
N MET A 69 -3.07 -12.67 -20.71
CA MET A 69 -4.05 -13.30 -19.83
C MET A 69 -5.43 -13.21 -20.48
N GLU A 70 -6.20 -14.29 -20.41
CA GLU A 70 -7.58 -14.37 -20.88
C GLU A 70 -8.51 -14.87 -19.79
N THR A 71 -9.79 -14.52 -19.86
CA THR A 71 -10.81 -15.04 -18.93
C THR A 71 -11.08 -16.52 -19.24
N PRO A 72 -10.93 -17.43 -18.27
CA PRO A 72 -11.24 -18.84 -18.47
C PRO A 72 -12.72 -19.08 -18.79
N GLU A 73 -13.02 -20.05 -19.65
CA GLU A 73 -14.41 -20.40 -20.04
C GLU A 73 -15.31 -20.71 -18.83
N ALA A 74 -14.77 -21.36 -17.79
CA ALA A 74 -15.51 -21.63 -16.55
C ALA A 74 -15.98 -20.34 -15.84
N LEU A 75 -15.19 -19.27 -15.93
CA LEU A 75 -15.51 -18.00 -15.31
C LEU A 75 -16.52 -17.21 -16.15
N ILE A 76 -16.45 -17.31 -17.48
CA ILE A 76 -17.48 -16.79 -18.40
C ILE A 76 -18.84 -17.44 -18.10
N ASN A 77 -18.87 -18.77 -18.02
CA ASN A 77 -20.08 -19.52 -17.67
C ASN A 77 -20.64 -19.13 -16.29
N THR A 78 -19.76 -18.84 -15.32
CA THR A 78 -20.17 -18.37 -13.99
C THR A 78 -20.80 -16.98 -14.07
N ALA A 79 -20.23 -16.06 -14.86
CA ALA A 79 -20.80 -14.73 -15.07
C ALA A 79 -22.19 -14.81 -15.72
N ASP A 80 -22.36 -15.67 -16.73
CA ASP A 80 -23.65 -15.89 -17.37
C ASP A 80 -24.70 -16.44 -16.39
N GLN A 81 -24.33 -17.42 -15.55
CA GLN A 81 -25.22 -17.97 -14.52
C GLN A 81 -25.62 -16.94 -13.47
N LEU A 82 -24.73 -16.00 -13.15
CA LEU A 82 -24.98 -14.91 -12.22
C LEU A 82 -25.62 -13.69 -12.90
N GLU A 83 -25.82 -13.70 -14.22
CA GLU A 83 -26.33 -12.58 -15.03
C GLU A 83 -25.43 -11.32 -14.90
N ILE A 84 -24.11 -11.53 -14.85
CA ILE A 84 -23.09 -10.49 -14.81
C ILE A 84 -22.66 -10.17 -16.25
N LYS A 85 -22.75 -8.89 -16.64
CA LYS A 85 -22.32 -8.43 -17.96
C LYS A 85 -20.80 -8.45 -18.08
N LEU A 86 -20.33 -9.05 -19.17
CA LEU A 86 -18.93 -9.01 -19.59
C LEU A 86 -18.75 -7.99 -20.73
N ASP A 87 -17.53 -7.46 -20.85
CA ASP A 87 -17.12 -6.64 -21.98
C ASP A 87 -16.68 -7.47 -23.20
N GLN A 88 -16.20 -6.79 -24.24
CA GLN A 88 -15.77 -7.43 -25.49
C GLN A 88 -14.57 -8.38 -25.32
N ASP A 89 -13.81 -8.24 -24.24
CA ASP A 89 -12.62 -9.03 -23.92
C ASP A 89 -12.93 -10.12 -22.87
N ASN A 90 -14.23 -10.33 -22.56
CA ASN A 90 -14.76 -11.27 -21.56
C ASN A 90 -14.36 -10.95 -20.11
N PHE A 91 -14.06 -9.69 -19.79
CA PHE A 91 -13.89 -9.26 -18.40
C PHE A 91 -15.16 -8.62 -17.85
N VAL A 92 -15.32 -8.56 -16.53
CA VAL A 92 -16.53 -7.97 -15.93
C VAL A 92 -16.62 -6.48 -16.23
N GLN A 93 -17.76 -6.07 -16.78
CA GLN A 93 -18.03 -4.67 -17.05
C GLN A 93 -18.37 -3.94 -15.73
N THR A 94 -17.53 -2.99 -15.35
CA THR A 94 -17.75 -2.07 -14.21
C THR A 94 -17.82 -0.61 -14.67
N GLY A 95 -18.23 0.32 -13.79
CA GLY A 95 -18.32 1.76 -14.08
C GLY A 95 -17.11 2.55 -13.58
N VAL A 96 -16.83 3.73 -14.15
CA VAL A 96 -15.70 4.58 -13.71
C VAL A 96 -15.91 5.10 -12.28
N PHE A 97 -17.14 5.48 -11.94
CA PHE A 97 -17.48 5.99 -10.60
C PHE A 97 -17.79 4.89 -9.58
N ASN A 98 -18.06 3.67 -10.05
CA ASN A 98 -18.32 2.48 -9.23
C ASN A 98 -17.44 1.31 -9.73
N PRO A 99 -16.13 1.34 -9.45
CA PRO A 99 -15.14 0.48 -10.11
C PRO A 99 -15.22 -0.99 -9.71
N VAL A 100 -15.94 -1.35 -8.66
CA VAL A 100 -16.06 -2.73 -8.15
C VAL A 100 -17.48 -3.29 -8.21
N GLU A 101 -18.46 -2.47 -8.60
CA GLU A 101 -19.85 -2.92 -8.76
C GLU A 101 -20.03 -3.62 -10.10
N THR A 102 -20.67 -4.78 -10.07
CA THR A 102 -21.05 -5.49 -11.29
C THR A 102 -22.40 -4.98 -11.82
N SER A 103 -22.85 -5.49 -12.96
CA SER A 103 -24.21 -5.22 -13.45
C SER A 103 -25.33 -5.82 -12.58
N ARG A 104 -24.99 -6.60 -11.56
CA ARG A 104 -25.94 -7.21 -10.62
C ARG A 104 -25.73 -6.66 -9.23
N ASN A 105 -26.75 -5.99 -8.70
CA ASN A 105 -26.73 -5.41 -7.36
C ASN A 105 -26.42 -6.47 -6.29
N GLY A 106 -25.59 -6.11 -5.31
CA GLY A 106 -25.11 -7.00 -4.26
C GLY A 106 -24.01 -7.98 -4.69
N ILE A 107 -23.57 -7.96 -5.95
CA ILE A 107 -22.39 -8.69 -6.42
C ILE A 107 -21.31 -7.69 -6.82
N TYR A 108 -20.13 -7.86 -6.22
CA TYR A 108 -18.95 -7.05 -6.45
C TYR A 108 -17.83 -7.88 -7.05
N VAL A 109 -16.91 -7.24 -7.76
CA VAL A 109 -15.78 -7.87 -8.44
C VAL A 109 -14.49 -7.09 -8.16
N CYS A 110 -13.37 -7.79 -8.06
CA CYS A 110 -12.05 -7.21 -7.86
C CYS A 110 -10.96 -8.02 -8.58
N GLY A 111 -9.81 -7.38 -8.85
CA GLY A 111 -8.61 -8.05 -9.33
C GLY A 111 -8.72 -8.53 -10.78
N GLY A 112 -8.05 -9.65 -11.09
CA GLY A 112 -7.82 -10.11 -12.46
C GLY A 112 -9.05 -10.43 -13.31
N PHE A 113 -10.25 -10.53 -12.72
CA PHE A 113 -11.48 -10.75 -13.48
C PHE A 113 -12.06 -9.45 -14.10
N GLN A 114 -11.60 -8.28 -13.68
CA GLN A 114 -11.96 -7.01 -14.31
C GLN A 114 -11.05 -6.65 -15.50
N GLU A 115 -9.77 -6.99 -15.40
CA GLU A 115 -8.74 -6.90 -16.46
C GLU A 115 -7.41 -7.40 -15.84
N PRO A 116 -6.35 -7.63 -16.64
CA PRO A 116 -5.02 -7.91 -16.11
C PRO A 116 -4.51 -6.76 -15.24
N LYS A 117 -4.26 -7.03 -13.96
CA LYS A 117 -3.88 -6.02 -12.95
C LYS A 117 -2.67 -6.46 -12.15
N ASP A 118 -2.00 -5.47 -11.56
CA ASP A 118 -0.95 -5.74 -10.59
C ASP A 118 -1.54 -6.10 -9.21
N ILE A 119 -0.66 -6.58 -8.34
CA ILE A 119 -1.01 -6.98 -6.97
C ILE A 119 -1.62 -5.82 -6.16
N PRO A 120 -1.00 -4.62 -6.07
CA PRO A 120 -1.56 -3.56 -5.24
C PRO A 120 -2.94 -3.10 -5.70
N TYR A 121 -3.18 -3.01 -7.02
CA TYR A 121 -4.51 -2.64 -7.49
C TYR A 121 -5.55 -3.72 -7.15
N SER A 122 -5.18 -5.00 -7.29
CA SER A 122 -6.08 -6.11 -6.90
C SER A 122 -6.42 -6.09 -5.40
N VAL A 123 -5.44 -5.84 -4.53
CA VAL A 123 -5.63 -5.73 -3.07
C VAL A 123 -6.52 -4.53 -2.72
N MET A 124 -6.32 -3.41 -3.41
CA MET A 124 -7.13 -2.21 -3.26
C MET A 124 -8.58 -2.47 -3.65
N GLU A 125 -8.83 -3.10 -4.79
CA GLU A 125 -10.19 -3.43 -5.23
C GLU A 125 -10.89 -4.43 -4.34
N ALA A 126 -10.17 -5.41 -3.79
CA ALA A 126 -10.74 -6.33 -2.81
C ALA A 126 -11.24 -5.58 -1.56
N SER A 127 -10.47 -4.59 -1.10
CA SER A 127 -10.87 -3.73 0.02
C SER A 127 -12.01 -2.78 -0.37
N ALA A 128 -12.04 -2.28 -1.60
CA ALA A 128 -13.13 -1.46 -2.11
C ALA A 128 -14.45 -2.24 -2.23
N ALA A 129 -14.41 -3.47 -2.75
CA ALA A 129 -15.55 -4.37 -2.80
C ALA A 129 -16.08 -4.70 -1.40
N ALA A 130 -15.17 -4.89 -0.43
CA ALA A 130 -15.56 -5.03 0.97
C ALA A 130 -16.22 -3.75 1.53
N CYS A 131 -15.76 -2.57 1.15
CA CYS A 131 -16.38 -1.29 1.54
C CYS A 131 -17.85 -1.24 1.10
N ASP A 132 -18.11 -1.51 -0.18
CA ASP A 132 -19.46 -1.44 -0.75
C ASP A 132 -20.38 -2.51 -0.15
N ALA A 133 -19.87 -3.74 0.00
CA ALA A 133 -20.63 -4.81 0.67
C ALA A 133 -20.94 -4.49 2.14
N MET A 134 -20.02 -3.83 2.86
CA MET A 134 -20.24 -3.42 4.26
C MET A 134 -21.23 -2.27 4.39
N ALA A 135 -21.34 -1.39 3.40
CA ALA A 135 -22.34 -0.33 3.41
C ALA A 135 -23.76 -0.93 3.37
N ASP A 136 -24.00 -1.87 2.46
CA ASP A 136 -25.28 -2.60 2.34
C ASP A 136 -25.61 -3.46 3.58
N LEU A 137 -24.59 -3.92 4.30
CA LEU A 137 -24.74 -4.76 5.50
C LEU A 137 -24.63 -3.99 6.83
N SER A 138 -24.56 -2.65 6.78
CA SER A 138 -24.28 -1.81 7.94
C SER A 138 -25.27 -2.02 9.09
N GLU A 139 -26.57 -2.09 8.80
CA GLU A 139 -27.64 -2.32 9.80
C GLU A 139 -27.54 -3.68 10.50
N ALA A 140 -26.94 -4.69 9.85
CA ALA A 140 -26.80 -6.04 10.38
C ALA A 140 -25.42 -6.31 11.02
N ARG A 141 -24.54 -5.30 11.09
CA ARG A 141 -23.18 -5.43 11.62
C ARG A 141 -23.21 -6.00 13.03
N GLY A 142 -22.40 -7.04 13.28
CA GLY A 142 -22.31 -7.68 14.60
C GLY A 142 -23.40 -8.72 14.90
N SER A 143 -24.53 -8.74 14.19
CA SER A 143 -25.70 -9.58 14.54
C SER A 143 -25.45 -11.09 14.53
N LEU A 144 -24.46 -11.56 13.76
CA LEU A 144 -24.07 -12.97 13.66
C LEU A 144 -22.63 -13.23 14.13
N VAL A 145 -21.99 -12.25 14.78
CA VAL A 145 -20.64 -12.42 15.31
C VAL A 145 -20.69 -13.33 16.54
N LYS A 146 -19.91 -14.40 16.52
CA LYS A 146 -19.67 -15.26 17.70
C LYS A 146 -18.35 -14.86 18.32
N GLU A 147 -18.39 -14.21 19.48
CA GLU A 147 -17.18 -13.89 20.23
C GLU A 147 -16.55 -15.15 20.81
N LYS A 148 -15.25 -15.34 20.59
CA LYS A 148 -14.50 -16.41 21.25
C LYS A 148 -14.26 -16.01 22.71
N THR A 149 -14.84 -16.76 23.63
CA THR A 149 -14.65 -16.59 25.07
C THR A 149 -13.49 -17.47 25.55
N TYR A 150 -12.60 -16.90 26.36
CA TYR A 150 -11.53 -17.63 27.02
C TYR A 150 -11.90 -17.94 28.48
N PRO A 151 -11.35 -19.03 29.07
CA PRO A 151 -11.40 -19.23 30.52
C PRO A 151 -10.80 -18.03 31.28
N GLN A 152 -11.16 -17.90 32.56
CA GLN A 152 -10.56 -16.88 33.43
C GLN A 152 -9.03 -17.10 33.50
N GLU A 153 -8.27 -16.03 33.25
CA GLU A 153 -6.81 -16.07 33.36
C GLU A 153 -6.38 -16.35 34.80
N LYS A 154 -5.54 -17.37 34.98
CA LYS A 154 -4.94 -17.74 36.27
C LYS A 154 -3.78 -16.81 36.58
N ASP A 155 -3.78 -16.22 37.77
CA ASP A 155 -2.63 -15.46 38.25
C ASP A 155 -1.55 -16.41 38.79
N VAL A 156 -0.48 -16.54 38.02
CA VAL A 156 0.70 -17.37 38.33
C VAL A 156 1.94 -16.51 38.61
N SER A 157 1.76 -15.22 38.90
CA SER A 157 2.86 -14.27 39.08
C SER A 157 3.73 -14.56 40.31
N SER A 158 3.16 -15.22 41.32
CA SER A 158 3.83 -15.59 42.58
C SER A 158 4.23 -17.07 42.65
N GLU A 159 3.96 -17.85 41.60
CA GLU A 159 4.28 -19.27 41.55
C GLU A 159 5.69 -19.53 41.02
N GLU A 160 6.31 -20.60 41.49
CA GLU A 160 7.56 -21.11 40.92
C GLU A 160 7.34 -21.57 39.45
N PRO A 161 8.28 -21.33 38.53
CA PRO A 161 8.14 -21.74 37.13
C PRO A 161 7.98 -23.25 36.97
N ARG A 162 6.90 -23.64 36.28
CA ARG A 162 6.56 -25.02 35.88
C ARG A 162 6.41 -25.05 34.36
N ILE A 163 7.50 -25.40 33.70
CA ILE A 163 7.67 -25.27 32.26
C ILE A 163 7.32 -26.59 31.56
N GLY A 164 6.44 -26.53 30.56
CA GLY A 164 6.24 -27.60 29.59
C GLY A 164 7.02 -27.32 28.30
N VAL A 165 7.85 -28.26 27.87
CA VAL A 165 8.63 -28.14 26.62
C VAL A 165 8.05 -29.08 25.55
N PHE A 166 7.64 -28.54 24.42
CA PHE A 166 7.08 -29.31 23.31
C PHE A 166 8.03 -29.25 22.11
N VAL A 167 8.62 -30.38 21.74
CA VAL A 167 9.62 -30.48 20.66
C VAL A 167 8.99 -31.03 19.39
N CYS A 168 9.04 -30.26 18.31
CA CYS A 168 8.40 -30.59 17.04
C CYS A 168 9.33 -31.31 16.06
N ASN A 169 8.85 -32.38 15.42
CA ASN A 169 9.56 -33.01 14.30
C ASN A 169 9.34 -32.30 12.97
N CYS A 170 8.16 -31.68 12.78
CA CYS A 170 7.75 -31.06 11.53
C CYS A 170 7.93 -32.01 10.33
N GLY A 171 7.55 -33.28 10.51
CA GLY A 171 7.87 -34.37 9.60
C GLY A 171 9.39 -34.55 9.47
N THR A 172 9.92 -34.46 8.24
CA THR A 172 11.37 -34.55 7.97
C THR A 172 12.09 -33.21 8.06
N ASN A 173 11.38 -32.09 8.22
CA ASN A 173 11.99 -30.76 8.21
C ASN A 173 12.89 -30.51 9.42
N ILE A 174 12.50 -31.00 10.60
CA ILE A 174 13.34 -30.94 11.80
C ILE A 174 13.88 -32.34 12.09
N GLY A 175 13.00 -33.33 12.24
CA GLY A 175 13.35 -34.71 12.61
C GLY A 175 14.24 -35.44 11.60
N GLY A 176 14.36 -34.97 10.36
CA GLY A 176 15.30 -35.52 9.38
C GLY A 176 16.76 -35.14 9.63
N ILE A 177 17.00 -34.06 10.37
CA ILE A 177 18.32 -33.44 10.58
C ILE A 177 18.68 -33.41 12.07
N VAL A 178 17.76 -32.93 12.92
CA VAL A 178 17.91 -32.83 14.37
C VAL A 178 17.36 -34.10 15.02
N ASP A 179 18.13 -34.68 15.94
CA ASP A 179 17.68 -35.79 16.79
C ASP A 179 16.72 -35.25 17.87
N VAL A 180 15.42 -35.19 17.51
CA VAL A 180 14.36 -34.66 18.34
C VAL A 180 14.21 -35.39 19.69
N PRO A 181 14.26 -36.75 19.74
CA PRO A 181 14.28 -37.46 21.01
C PRO A 181 15.39 -37.01 21.94
N LYS A 182 16.61 -36.85 21.42
CA LYS A 182 17.75 -36.39 22.23
C LYS A 182 17.60 -34.94 22.71
N VAL A 183 16.95 -34.07 21.92
CA VAL A 183 16.58 -32.72 22.37
C VAL A 183 15.54 -32.77 23.49
N GLY A 184 14.55 -33.66 23.38
CA GLY A 184 13.55 -33.89 24.43
C GLY A 184 14.17 -34.40 25.73
N GLU A 185 15.05 -35.41 25.67
CA GLU A 185 15.79 -35.93 26.82
C GLU A 185 16.59 -34.84 27.53
N TYR A 186 17.30 -34.01 26.76
CA TYR A 186 18.05 -32.88 27.30
C TYR A 186 17.14 -31.84 27.95
N ALA A 187 16.01 -31.50 27.33
CA ALA A 187 15.07 -30.52 27.88
C ALA A 187 14.57 -30.93 29.27
N ARG A 188 14.39 -32.23 29.53
CA ARG A 188 13.99 -32.76 30.86
C ARG A 188 15.00 -32.48 31.97
N THR A 189 16.27 -32.23 31.63
CA THR A 189 17.33 -31.94 32.61
C THR A 189 17.40 -30.46 33.01
N LEU A 190 16.68 -29.59 32.30
CA LEU A 190 16.77 -28.15 32.50
C LEU A 190 15.94 -27.71 33.72
N PRO A 191 16.37 -26.68 34.46
CA PRO A 191 15.66 -26.25 35.66
C PRO A 191 14.25 -25.73 35.32
N GLY A 192 13.29 -25.99 36.21
CA GLY A 192 11.88 -25.59 36.04
C GLY A 192 11.09 -26.41 35.01
N VAL A 193 11.71 -27.32 34.24
CA VAL A 193 11.01 -28.18 33.28
C VAL A 193 10.35 -29.34 34.00
N ILE A 194 9.02 -29.41 33.92
CA ILE A 194 8.19 -30.45 34.56
C ILE A 194 7.68 -31.47 33.55
N TYR A 195 7.42 -31.03 32.32
CA TYR A 195 6.83 -31.84 31.27
C TYR A 195 7.58 -31.64 29.96
N VAL A 196 7.83 -32.74 29.24
CA VAL A 196 8.42 -32.69 27.89
C VAL A 196 7.70 -33.68 26.99
N GLU A 197 7.20 -33.18 25.86
CA GLU A 197 6.51 -33.97 24.86
C GLU A 197 7.08 -33.74 23.45
N GLU A 198 7.17 -34.83 22.70
CA GLU A 198 7.67 -34.84 21.33
C GLU A 198 6.50 -35.07 20.39
N ASN A 199 6.33 -34.18 19.43
CA ASN A 199 5.18 -34.20 18.53
C ASN A 199 5.62 -34.25 17.07
N LEU A 200 4.82 -34.92 16.23
CA LEU A 200 5.07 -34.92 14.79
C LEU A 200 4.86 -33.51 14.21
N PHE A 201 3.77 -32.86 14.60
CA PHE A 201 3.41 -31.50 14.21
C PHE A 201 2.80 -30.74 15.40
N THR A 202 3.59 -29.98 16.15
CA THR A 202 3.07 -29.27 17.34
C THR A 202 1.97 -28.26 17.03
N CYS A 203 1.89 -27.74 15.81
CA CYS A 203 0.84 -26.79 15.39
C CYS A 203 -0.49 -27.46 15.00
N SER A 204 -0.56 -28.80 14.94
CA SER A 204 -1.82 -29.48 14.60
C SER A 204 -2.86 -29.32 15.71
N GLN A 205 -4.14 -29.30 15.35
CA GLN A 205 -5.23 -29.10 16.31
C GLN A 205 -5.21 -30.14 17.44
N ASP A 206 -4.99 -31.41 17.12
CA ASP A 206 -4.90 -32.50 18.09
C ASP A 206 -3.74 -32.32 19.08
N THR A 207 -2.63 -31.71 18.64
CA THR A 207 -1.50 -31.42 19.53
C THR A 207 -1.77 -30.20 20.40
N GLN A 208 -2.47 -29.18 19.89
CA GLN A 208 -2.88 -28.03 20.70
C GLN A 208 -3.86 -28.43 21.80
N ASP A 209 -4.81 -29.32 21.50
CA ASP A 209 -5.75 -29.85 22.49
C ASP A 209 -5.00 -30.63 23.59
N LYS A 210 -4.04 -31.50 23.20
CA LYS A 210 -3.16 -32.21 24.16
C LYS A 210 -2.28 -31.26 24.97
N MET A 211 -1.78 -30.19 24.36
CA MET A 211 -0.99 -29.17 25.05
C MET A 211 -1.82 -28.50 26.15
N LYS A 212 -3.08 -28.15 25.84
CA LYS A 212 -4.02 -27.63 26.84
C LYS A 212 -4.28 -28.64 27.96
N GLU A 213 -4.53 -29.90 27.63
CA GLU A 213 -4.69 -30.97 28.63
C GLU A 213 -3.43 -31.14 29.51
N ALA A 214 -2.24 -31.05 28.93
CA ALA A 214 -0.98 -31.15 29.66
C ALA A 214 -0.76 -29.93 30.57
N ILE A 215 -1.11 -28.72 30.12
CA ILE A 215 -1.09 -27.50 30.94
C ILE A 215 -1.94 -27.70 32.20
N GLU A 216 -3.16 -28.21 32.04
CA GLU A 216 -4.08 -28.46 33.16
C GLU A 216 -3.62 -29.62 34.05
N ARG A 217 -3.25 -30.76 33.45
CA ARG A 217 -2.88 -31.99 34.18
C ARG A 217 -1.60 -31.84 35.00
N GLU A 218 -0.57 -31.24 34.41
CA GLU A 218 0.75 -31.09 35.06
C GLU A 218 0.87 -29.76 35.82
N ASN A 219 -0.19 -28.95 35.85
CA ASN A 219 -0.23 -27.59 36.40
C ASN A 219 0.96 -26.76 35.87
N LEU A 220 1.11 -26.71 34.55
CA LEU A 220 2.13 -25.89 33.90
C LEU A 220 1.71 -24.43 33.98
N ASN A 221 2.68 -23.54 34.19
CA ASN A 221 2.45 -22.10 34.18
C ASN A 221 3.35 -21.38 33.17
N ARG A 222 4.20 -22.10 32.43
CA ARG A 222 5.02 -21.62 31.31
C ARG A 222 5.08 -22.67 30.21
N VAL A 223 5.15 -22.26 28.96
CA VAL A 223 5.25 -23.18 27.81
C VAL A 223 6.39 -22.76 26.90
N VAL A 224 7.24 -23.72 26.53
CA VAL A 224 8.28 -23.56 25.52
C VAL A 224 7.97 -24.48 24.35
N VAL A 225 7.90 -23.94 23.13
CA VAL A 225 7.78 -24.74 21.90
C VAL A 225 9.07 -24.66 21.10
N ALA A 226 9.72 -25.80 20.91
CA ALA A 226 10.89 -25.95 20.06
C ALA A 226 10.47 -26.40 18.66
N ALA A 227 10.33 -25.46 17.73
CA ALA A 227 9.78 -25.73 16.40
C ALA A 227 10.27 -24.73 15.32
N CYS A 228 9.32 -24.05 14.68
CA CYS A 228 9.54 -23.13 13.55
C CYS A 228 9.71 -21.67 14.01
N THR A 229 9.45 -20.71 13.13
CA THR A 229 9.65 -19.28 13.42
C THR A 229 8.48 -18.67 14.21
N PRO A 230 8.75 -17.88 15.27
CA PRO A 230 7.70 -17.21 16.05
C PRO A 230 6.86 -16.28 15.19
N ARG A 231 7.44 -15.68 14.14
CA ARG A 231 6.73 -14.80 13.19
C ARG A 231 5.46 -15.39 12.56
N THR A 232 5.34 -16.72 12.56
CA THR A 232 4.21 -17.41 11.90
C THR A 232 3.29 -18.12 12.88
N HIS A 233 3.83 -18.77 13.92
CA HIS A 233 3.06 -19.68 14.77
C HIS A 233 3.07 -19.29 16.26
N GLU A 234 3.81 -18.26 16.68
CA GLU A 234 3.70 -17.77 18.06
C GLU A 234 2.27 -17.35 18.42
N PRO A 235 1.53 -16.58 17.58
CA PRO A 235 0.14 -16.23 17.89
C PRO A 235 -0.77 -17.45 18.10
N LEU A 236 -0.51 -18.55 17.38
CA LEU A 236 -1.27 -19.80 17.50
C LEU A 236 -1.08 -20.43 18.88
N PHE A 237 0.16 -20.57 19.35
CA PHE A 237 0.45 -21.15 20.66
C PHE A 237 0.04 -20.22 21.80
N GLN A 238 0.21 -18.91 21.62
CA GLN A 238 -0.32 -17.89 22.52
C GLN A 238 -1.84 -18.04 22.69
N GLU A 239 -2.57 -18.33 21.62
CA GLU A 239 -4.00 -18.64 21.67
C GLU A 239 -4.29 -19.94 22.44
N THR A 240 -3.50 -21.00 22.23
CA THR A 240 -3.61 -22.25 23.00
C THR A 240 -3.45 -22.01 24.50
N LEU A 241 -2.50 -21.15 24.92
CA LEU A 241 -2.31 -20.80 26.33
C LEU A 241 -3.54 -20.09 26.90
N ARG A 242 -4.12 -19.15 26.15
CA ARG A 242 -5.36 -18.47 26.56
C ARG A 242 -6.51 -19.46 26.68
N ASP A 243 -6.63 -20.41 25.76
CA ASP A 243 -7.64 -21.47 25.81
C ASP A 243 -7.45 -22.40 27.03
N ALA A 244 -6.25 -22.48 27.60
CA ALA A 244 -5.93 -23.18 28.84
C ALA A 244 -6.03 -22.30 30.12
N GLY A 245 -6.41 -21.02 29.96
CA GLY A 245 -6.52 -20.06 31.07
C GLY A 245 -5.18 -19.48 31.55
N LEU A 246 -4.12 -19.55 30.75
CA LEU A 246 -2.84 -18.88 31.02
C LEU A 246 -2.71 -17.59 30.23
N ASN A 247 -1.98 -16.62 30.79
CA ASN A 247 -1.61 -15.40 30.09
C ASN A 247 -0.77 -15.76 28.85
N LYS A 248 -1.10 -15.18 27.70
CA LYS A 248 -0.49 -15.53 26.42
C LYS A 248 1.03 -15.29 26.38
N TYR A 249 1.53 -14.33 27.17
CA TYR A 249 2.96 -14.01 27.23
C TYR A 249 3.75 -15.00 28.08
N LEU A 250 3.11 -15.98 28.72
CA LEU A 250 3.82 -17.06 29.44
C LEU A 250 4.39 -18.14 28.50
N PHE A 251 4.66 -17.74 27.27
CA PHE A 251 5.06 -18.58 26.16
C PHE A 251 6.44 -18.16 25.65
N GLU A 252 7.26 -19.13 25.25
CA GLU A 252 8.52 -18.87 24.55
C GLU A 252 8.74 -19.86 23.40
N MET A 253 9.39 -19.41 22.33
CA MET A 253 9.65 -20.25 21.15
C MET A 253 11.14 -20.43 20.87
N ALA A 254 11.60 -21.68 20.82
CA ALA A 254 12.93 -22.04 20.32
C ALA A 254 12.85 -22.40 18.82
N ASN A 255 13.45 -21.57 17.96
CA ASN A 255 13.43 -21.77 16.51
C ASN A 255 14.48 -22.78 16.05
N ILE A 256 14.18 -24.07 16.19
CA ILE A 256 15.07 -25.17 15.81
C ILE A 256 14.90 -25.62 14.35
N ARG A 257 14.06 -24.94 13.56
CA ARG A 257 13.89 -25.21 12.11
C ARG A 257 14.64 -24.21 11.23
N ASN A 258 14.13 -22.98 11.19
CA ASN A 258 14.63 -21.95 10.27
C ASN A 258 16.05 -21.50 10.64
N GLN A 259 16.38 -21.50 11.93
CA GLN A 259 17.71 -21.12 12.44
C GLN A 259 18.60 -22.33 12.76
N CYS A 260 18.12 -23.56 12.58
CA CYS A 260 18.89 -24.76 12.83
C CYS A 260 18.73 -25.82 11.72
N SER A 261 17.70 -26.66 11.75
CA SER A 261 17.63 -27.85 10.87
C SER A 261 17.77 -27.55 9.37
N TRP A 262 17.17 -26.48 8.86
CA TRP A 262 17.22 -26.13 7.43
C TRP A 262 18.59 -25.63 6.97
N VAL A 263 19.33 -24.97 7.86
CA VAL A 263 20.62 -24.33 7.51
C VAL A 263 21.83 -25.21 7.85
N HIS A 264 21.65 -26.27 8.65
CA HIS A 264 22.70 -27.22 9.05
C HIS A 264 22.39 -28.66 8.61
N SER A 265 21.83 -28.82 7.41
CA SER A 265 21.37 -30.13 6.90
C SER A 265 22.50 -31.16 6.72
N LYS A 266 23.76 -30.72 6.66
CA LYS A 266 24.94 -31.58 6.50
C LYS A 266 25.60 -31.91 7.85
N GLU A 267 25.37 -31.09 8.86
CA GLU A 267 26.01 -31.15 10.19
C GLU A 267 25.02 -31.63 11.27
N LYS A 268 24.42 -32.82 11.08
CA LYS A 268 23.30 -33.31 11.92
C LYS A 268 23.60 -33.34 13.42
N LYS A 269 24.84 -33.69 13.80
CA LYS A 269 25.25 -33.79 15.21
C LYS A 269 25.33 -32.40 15.83
N GLU A 270 25.94 -31.46 15.13
CA GLU A 270 26.08 -30.06 15.50
C GLU A 270 24.72 -29.35 15.48
N ALA A 271 23.84 -29.67 14.53
CA ALA A 271 22.46 -29.19 14.48
C ALA A 271 21.66 -29.65 15.71
N THR A 272 21.86 -30.90 16.15
CA THR A 272 21.23 -31.42 17.37
C THR A 272 21.76 -30.69 18.61
N GLN A 273 23.07 -30.49 18.72
CA GLN A 273 23.66 -29.73 19.83
C GLN A 273 23.13 -28.29 19.86
N LYS A 274 23.13 -27.61 18.71
CA LYS A 274 22.58 -26.27 18.56
C LYS A 274 21.09 -26.22 18.95
N ALA A 275 20.31 -27.23 18.58
CA ALA A 275 18.91 -27.30 18.98
C ALA A 275 18.75 -27.42 20.50
N GLN A 276 19.59 -28.21 21.17
CA GLN A 276 19.63 -28.29 22.63
C GLN A 276 19.98 -26.93 23.26
N ASP A 277 20.98 -26.23 22.73
CA ASP A 277 21.36 -24.89 23.21
C ASP A 277 20.21 -23.88 23.05
N LEU A 278 19.53 -23.88 21.89
CA LEU A 278 18.37 -23.02 21.64
C LEU A 278 17.20 -23.33 22.59
N VAL A 279 16.94 -24.60 22.91
CA VAL A 279 15.94 -24.98 23.92
C VAL A 279 16.36 -24.52 25.31
N ARG A 280 17.64 -24.68 25.69
CA ARG A 280 18.16 -24.19 26.98
C ARG A 280 18.00 -22.67 27.10
N MET A 281 18.33 -21.92 26.06
CA MET A 281 18.15 -20.46 26.00
C MET A 281 16.68 -20.07 26.20
N ALA A 282 15.76 -20.73 25.50
CA ALA A 282 14.33 -20.48 25.63
C ALA A 282 13.79 -20.83 27.03
N VAL A 283 14.19 -21.97 27.59
CA VAL A 283 13.81 -22.38 28.95
C VAL A 283 14.36 -21.40 29.99
N ALA A 284 15.60 -20.94 29.84
CA ALA A 284 16.22 -19.98 30.76
C ALA A 284 15.46 -18.65 30.80
N ARG A 285 14.96 -18.17 29.65
CA ARG A 285 14.07 -17.00 29.63
C ARG A 285 12.69 -17.32 30.19
N ALA A 286 12.12 -18.47 29.84
CA ALA A 286 10.79 -18.88 30.32
C ALA A 286 10.67 -18.95 31.85
N GLN A 287 11.78 -19.20 32.57
CA GLN A 287 11.82 -19.10 34.03
C GLN A 287 11.57 -17.68 34.57
N LEU A 288 11.90 -16.65 33.79
CA LEU A 288 11.84 -15.25 34.21
C LEU A 288 10.61 -14.52 33.67
N ILE A 289 10.05 -15.01 32.55
CA ILE A 289 8.84 -14.45 31.94
C ILE A 289 7.72 -14.30 32.96
N ARG A 290 7.05 -13.16 32.93
CA ARG A 290 5.90 -12.81 33.77
C ARG A 290 4.65 -12.60 32.92
N PRO A 291 3.44 -12.81 33.47
CA PRO A 291 2.22 -12.45 32.76
C PRO A 291 2.21 -10.94 32.51
N LEU A 292 1.87 -10.54 31.29
CA LEU A 292 1.80 -9.12 30.94
C LEU A 292 0.36 -8.66 30.85
N PRO A 293 0.02 -7.48 31.40
CA PRO A 293 -1.30 -6.90 31.20
C PRO A 293 -1.50 -6.54 29.72
N GLN A 294 -2.71 -6.72 29.23
CA GLN A 294 -3.12 -6.22 27.92
C GLN A 294 -4.17 -5.14 28.12
N PRO A 295 -3.77 -3.88 28.38
CA PRO A 295 -4.73 -2.82 28.50
C PRO A 295 -5.50 -2.70 27.18
N THR A 296 -6.81 -2.57 27.31
CA THR A 296 -7.69 -2.19 26.22
C THR A 296 -7.88 -0.70 26.22
N ILE A 297 -7.80 -0.08 25.05
CA ILE A 297 -8.16 1.32 24.84
C ILE A 297 -9.51 1.35 24.14
N SER A 298 -10.43 2.21 24.58
CA SER A 298 -11.67 2.46 23.85
C SER A 298 -11.36 3.04 22.48
N VAL A 299 -12.21 2.79 21.50
CA VAL A 299 -12.10 3.40 20.16
C VAL A 299 -13.15 4.47 20.01
N ASN A 300 -12.73 5.63 19.52
CA ASN A 300 -13.63 6.64 18.98
C ASN A 300 -14.06 6.19 17.58
N ASP A 301 -15.37 5.96 17.41
CA ASP A 301 -15.99 5.44 16.19
C ASP A 301 -16.11 6.47 15.05
N LYS A 302 -15.61 7.69 15.25
CA LYS A 302 -15.61 8.73 14.22
C LYS A 302 -14.35 8.68 13.35
N ALA A 303 -14.46 9.17 12.13
CA ALA A 303 -13.35 9.28 11.19
C ALA A 303 -13.05 10.73 10.82
N LEU A 304 -11.82 10.99 10.40
CA LEU A 304 -11.40 12.24 9.77
C LEU A 304 -10.90 11.99 8.35
N VAL A 305 -11.39 12.74 7.38
CA VAL A 305 -10.92 12.72 5.98
C VAL A 305 -10.38 14.10 5.63
N ILE A 306 -9.16 14.15 5.12
CA ILE A 306 -8.46 15.40 4.77
C ILE A 306 -8.34 15.51 3.25
N GLY A 307 -9.06 16.46 2.66
CA GLY A 307 -9.13 16.75 1.23
C GLY A 307 -10.50 16.43 0.65
N GLY A 308 -11.25 17.44 0.24
CA GLY A 308 -12.61 17.38 -0.31
C GLY A 308 -12.69 17.13 -1.83
N GLY A 309 -11.65 16.54 -2.43
CA GLY A 309 -11.70 16.07 -3.82
C GLY A 309 -12.57 14.83 -4.00
N ILE A 310 -12.71 14.33 -5.23
CA ILE A 310 -13.46 13.10 -5.51
C ILE A 310 -13.05 11.91 -4.62
N THR A 311 -11.75 11.77 -4.34
CA THR A 311 -11.20 10.75 -3.44
C THR A 311 -11.73 10.91 -2.01
N GLY A 312 -11.62 12.09 -1.42
CA GLY A 312 -12.03 12.27 -0.02
C GLY A 312 -13.55 12.27 0.15
N MET A 313 -14.29 12.81 -0.81
CA MET A 313 -15.76 12.65 -0.84
C MET A 313 -16.17 11.17 -0.90
N THR A 314 -15.49 10.36 -1.72
CA THR A 314 -15.73 8.92 -1.81
C THR A 314 -15.41 8.22 -0.49
N ALA A 315 -14.27 8.55 0.15
CA ALA A 315 -13.90 7.97 1.43
C ALA A 315 -14.88 8.35 2.55
N ALA A 316 -15.32 9.62 2.56
CA ALA A 316 -16.29 10.12 3.54
C ALA A 316 -17.66 9.44 3.39
N LEU A 317 -18.17 9.33 2.17
CA LEU A 317 -19.40 8.56 1.90
C LEU A 317 -19.24 7.10 2.30
N GLY A 318 -18.15 6.44 1.87
CA GLY A 318 -17.91 5.03 2.19
C GLY A 318 -17.85 4.73 3.69
N LEU A 319 -17.40 5.67 4.53
CA LEU A 319 -17.42 5.57 5.99
C LEU A 319 -18.80 5.88 6.57
N ALA A 320 -19.44 6.95 6.08
CA ALA A 320 -20.71 7.43 6.57
C ALA A 320 -21.88 6.49 6.23
N ASP A 321 -21.90 5.93 5.02
CA ASP A 321 -22.86 4.91 4.58
C ASP A 321 -22.74 3.60 5.38
N GLN A 322 -21.57 3.38 5.98
CA GLN A 322 -21.32 2.27 6.90
C GLN A 322 -21.74 2.54 8.36
N GLY A 323 -22.19 3.77 8.66
CA GLY A 323 -22.63 4.20 9.98
C GLY A 323 -21.58 4.96 10.81
N PHE A 324 -20.42 5.31 10.26
CA PHE A 324 -19.36 6.03 11.00
C PHE A 324 -19.43 7.54 10.76
N HIS A 325 -19.57 8.32 11.83
CA HIS A 325 -19.56 9.78 11.73
C HIS A 325 -18.23 10.27 11.18
N THR A 326 -18.25 11.11 10.16
CA THR A 326 -17.04 11.49 9.41
C THR A 326 -16.89 13.00 9.32
N TYR A 327 -15.74 13.49 9.76
CA TYR A 327 -15.30 14.87 9.55
C TYR A 327 -14.59 14.98 8.20
N LEU A 328 -15.04 15.87 7.30
CA LEU A 328 -14.41 16.13 6.01
C LEU A 328 -13.81 17.54 5.98
N VAL A 329 -12.48 17.64 5.92
CA VAL A 329 -11.75 18.91 5.91
C VAL A 329 -11.29 19.24 4.48
N GLU A 330 -11.64 20.42 3.98
CA GLU A 330 -11.23 20.94 2.67
C GLU A 330 -10.66 22.36 2.82
N GLN A 331 -9.49 22.57 2.22
CA GLN A 331 -8.79 23.86 2.25
C GLN A 331 -9.49 24.94 1.41
N SER A 332 -10.21 24.54 0.36
CA SER A 332 -10.91 25.42 -0.57
C SER A 332 -12.33 25.73 -0.08
N HIS A 333 -12.96 26.72 -0.69
CA HIS A 333 -14.35 27.09 -0.40
C HIS A 333 -15.38 26.09 -0.95
N GLU A 334 -15.00 25.26 -1.92
CA GLU A 334 -15.86 24.25 -2.54
C GLU A 334 -15.20 22.86 -2.57
N LEU A 335 -16.04 21.83 -2.57
CA LEU A 335 -15.65 20.43 -2.75
C LEU A 335 -15.50 20.09 -4.25
N GLY A 336 -14.82 18.99 -4.58
CA GLY A 336 -14.70 18.45 -5.93
C GLY A 336 -13.25 18.30 -6.40
N GLY A 337 -12.38 19.24 -6.00
CA GLY A 337 -10.95 19.22 -6.35
C GLY A 337 -10.71 19.23 -7.87
N ASN A 338 -9.67 18.52 -8.33
CA ASN A 338 -9.27 18.53 -9.75
C ASN A 338 -10.35 18.01 -10.70
N ALA A 339 -11.31 17.21 -10.23
CA ALA A 339 -12.38 16.67 -11.07
C ALA A 339 -13.31 17.76 -11.63
N LEU A 340 -13.39 18.93 -10.98
CA LEU A 340 -14.14 20.09 -11.49
C LEU A 340 -13.57 20.61 -12.82
N ASN A 341 -12.29 20.35 -13.11
CA ASN A 341 -11.59 20.83 -14.30
C ASN A 341 -11.57 19.80 -15.44
N LEU A 342 -12.17 18.62 -15.25
CA LEU A 342 -12.19 17.55 -16.24
C LEU A 342 -13.52 17.53 -17.01
N LEU A 343 -13.47 17.19 -18.30
CA LEU A 343 -14.67 17.15 -19.15
C LEU A 343 -15.45 15.83 -18.96
N ASP A 344 -14.88 14.74 -19.46
CA ASP A 344 -15.45 13.39 -19.50
C ASP A 344 -14.44 12.31 -19.05
N THR A 345 -14.94 11.14 -18.66
CA THR A 345 -14.11 9.98 -18.37
C THR A 345 -13.53 9.41 -19.67
N TRP A 346 -12.60 8.46 -19.58
CA TRP A 346 -12.09 7.77 -20.77
C TRP A 346 -13.16 6.91 -21.49
N ARG A 347 -14.31 6.65 -20.84
CA ARG A 347 -15.48 5.98 -21.42
C ARG A 347 -16.54 6.96 -21.95
N GLY A 348 -16.31 8.26 -21.82
CA GLY A 348 -17.23 9.31 -22.27
C GLY A 348 -18.31 9.69 -21.24
N ASP A 349 -18.21 9.24 -19.98
CA ASP A 349 -19.14 9.65 -18.93
C ASP A 349 -18.88 11.12 -18.54
N GLU A 350 -19.94 11.92 -18.37
CA GLU A 350 -19.80 13.34 -18.03
C GLU A 350 -19.37 13.53 -16.55
N ILE A 351 -18.17 14.03 -16.30
CA ILE A 351 -17.65 14.16 -14.93
C ILE A 351 -18.41 15.25 -14.14
N SER A 352 -18.81 16.33 -14.81
CA SER A 352 -19.38 17.51 -14.15
C SER A 352 -20.68 17.20 -13.39
N SER A 353 -21.56 16.38 -13.99
CA SER A 353 -22.84 16.01 -13.42
C SER A 353 -22.66 15.05 -12.24
N HIS A 354 -21.79 14.05 -12.37
CA HIS A 354 -21.44 13.13 -11.29
C HIS A 354 -20.83 13.83 -10.07
N ILE A 355 -19.92 14.79 -10.28
CA ILE A 355 -19.33 15.55 -9.17
C ILE A 355 -20.38 16.39 -8.46
N LYS A 356 -21.30 17.05 -9.18
CA LYS A 356 -22.41 17.80 -8.55
C LYS A 356 -23.31 16.90 -7.71
N GLU A 357 -23.63 15.70 -8.20
CA GLU A 357 -24.41 14.72 -7.46
C GLU A 357 -23.68 14.25 -6.20
N MET A 358 -22.39 13.94 -6.30
CA MET A 358 -21.56 13.52 -5.16
C MET A 358 -21.46 14.62 -4.10
N ILE A 359 -21.22 15.88 -4.51
CA ILE A 359 -21.20 17.03 -3.60
C ILE A 359 -22.53 17.16 -2.87
N LYS A 360 -23.66 16.99 -3.58
CA LYS A 360 -24.99 17.01 -2.98
C LYS A 360 -25.16 15.88 -1.96
N LYS A 361 -24.78 14.65 -2.30
CA LYS A 361 -24.82 13.50 -1.38
C LYS A 361 -24.02 13.78 -0.11
N VAL A 362 -22.79 14.27 -0.23
CA VAL A 362 -21.93 14.60 0.91
C VAL A 362 -22.54 15.69 1.79
N LYS A 363 -23.07 16.77 1.18
CA LYS A 363 -23.69 17.89 1.92
C LYS A 363 -25.00 17.52 2.61
N ASP A 364 -25.77 16.61 2.02
CA ASP A 364 -27.06 16.18 2.55
C ASP A 364 -26.92 14.99 3.53
N HIS A 365 -25.73 14.40 3.69
CA HIS A 365 -25.50 13.22 4.54
C HIS A 365 -25.42 13.59 6.03
N ALA A 366 -26.33 13.04 6.85
CA ALA A 366 -26.46 13.39 8.27
C ALA A 366 -25.24 13.03 9.14
N MET A 367 -24.40 12.09 8.69
CA MET A 367 -23.19 11.64 9.40
C MET A 367 -21.90 12.29 8.89
N ILE A 368 -21.98 13.31 8.02
CA ILE A 368 -20.79 14.01 7.50
C ILE A 368 -20.80 15.48 7.93
N ASP A 369 -19.79 15.86 8.72
CA ASP A 369 -19.54 17.26 9.07
C ASP A 369 -18.46 17.82 8.15
N ILE A 370 -18.77 18.90 7.42
CA ILE A 370 -17.89 19.48 6.40
C ILE A 370 -17.25 20.76 6.94
N TYR A 371 -15.92 20.83 6.87
CA TYR A 371 -15.12 22.00 7.18
C TYR A 371 -14.41 22.48 5.90
N THR A 372 -15.05 23.39 5.16
CA THR A 372 -14.41 24.10 4.04
C THR A 372 -13.55 25.27 4.54
N GLU A 373 -12.67 25.79 3.68
CA GLU A 373 -11.73 26.87 4.02
C GLU A 373 -10.94 26.57 5.29
N SER A 374 -10.57 25.29 5.46
CA SER A 374 -10.03 24.75 6.69
C SER A 374 -8.78 23.90 6.44
N THR A 375 -7.80 24.00 7.32
CA THR A 375 -6.57 23.20 7.27
C THR A 375 -6.30 22.53 8.60
N VAL A 376 -5.55 21.42 8.57
CA VAL A 376 -5.09 20.79 9.81
C VAL A 376 -3.87 21.54 10.34
N LYS A 377 -3.94 21.94 11.60
CA LYS A 377 -2.87 22.65 12.32
C LYS A 377 -2.02 21.72 13.15
N GLU A 378 -2.65 20.78 13.86
CA GLU A 378 -1.99 19.87 14.80
C GLU A 378 -2.81 18.58 14.94
N ALA A 379 -2.13 17.49 15.24
CA ALA A 379 -2.76 16.20 15.50
C ALA A 379 -1.96 15.45 16.57
N GLU A 380 -2.67 14.92 17.55
CA GLU A 380 -2.12 14.13 18.64
C GLU A 380 -2.90 12.83 18.81
N GLY A 381 -2.38 11.92 19.63
CA GLY A 381 -3.01 10.65 19.95
C GLY A 381 -2.53 9.48 19.07
N PHE A 382 -3.33 8.42 19.05
CA PHE A 382 -2.99 7.13 18.45
C PHE A 382 -4.22 6.47 17.84
N VAL A 383 -4.02 5.35 17.14
CA VAL A 383 -5.10 4.55 16.55
C VAL A 383 -6.26 4.37 17.52
N GLY A 384 -7.46 4.75 17.10
CA GLY A 384 -8.68 4.73 17.91
C GLY A 384 -8.89 5.95 18.81
N ASN A 385 -7.89 6.78 19.09
CA ASN A 385 -7.98 7.95 19.97
C ASN A 385 -7.11 9.11 19.48
N PHE A 386 -7.40 9.63 18.29
CA PHE A 386 -6.77 10.84 17.79
C PHE A 386 -7.57 12.08 18.20
N GLU A 387 -6.86 13.19 18.36
CA GLU A 387 -7.44 14.53 18.46
C GLU A 387 -6.72 15.43 17.45
N THR A 388 -7.49 16.05 16.56
CA THR A 388 -6.96 16.90 15.49
C THR A 388 -7.53 18.30 15.62
N THR A 389 -6.65 19.29 15.60
CA THR A 389 -7.00 20.71 15.60
C THR A 389 -7.09 21.20 14.15
N ILE A 390 -8.30 21.59 13.76
CA ILE A 390 -8.64 22.17 12.46
C ILE A 390 -8.65 23.68 12.62
N SER A 391 -7.89 24.40 11.80
CA SER A 391 -7.94 25.86 11.74
C SER A 391 -8.89 26.29 10.63
N GLN A 392 -9.94 27.02 10.98
CA GLN A 392 -10.97 27.53 10.08
C GLN A 392 -11.13 29.04 10.32
N ASN A 393 -10.84 29.86 9.31
CA ASN A 393 -11.02 31.33 9.37
C ASN A 393 -10.38 32.00 10.61
N GLY A 394 -9.25 31.46 11.09
CA GLY A 394 -8.54 31.95 12.28
C GLY A 394 -9.08 31.47 13.63
N THR A 395 -10.13 30.63 13.63
CA THR A 395 -10.60 29.88 14.80
C THR A 395 -10.15 28.44 14.74
N ASP A 396 -9.74 27.89 15.88
CA ASP A 396 -9.29 26.50 15.98
C ASP A 396 -10.41 25.64 16.57
N VAL A 397 -10.69 24.50 15.93
CA VAL A 397 -11.71 23.52 16.33
C VAL A 397 -11.03 22.16 16.50
N SER A 398 -11.11 21.57 17.68
CA SER A 398 -10.57 20.23 17.95
C SER A 398 -11.64 19.16 17.73
N VAL A 399 -11.31 18.15 16.93
CA VAL A 399 -12.18 17.00 16.64
C VAL A 399 -11.49 15.71 17.09
N LYS A 400 -12.27 14.81 17.72
CA LYS A 400 -11.80 13.50 18.17
C LYS A 400 -12.29 12.41 17.24
N HIS A 401 -11.41 11.52 16.82
CA HIS A 401 -11.70 10.44 15.86
C HIS A 401 -10.76 9.26 16.08
N GLY A 402 -11.12 8.08 15.58
CA GLY A 402 -10.31 6.86 15.71
C GLY A 402 -9.44 6.55 14.49
N ALA A 403 -9.73 7.15 13.34
CA ALA A 403 -9.03 6.90 12.09
C ALA A 403 -8.97 8.14 11.19
N VAL A 404 -7.89 8.26 10.42
CA VAL A 404 -7.65 9.38 9.48
C VAL A 404 -7.41 8.88 8.07
N VAL A 405 -8.04 9.48 7.08
CA VAL A 405 -7.76 9.27 5.65
C VAL A 405 -7.15 10.52 5.04
N ILE A 406 -5.93 10.41 4.52
CA ILE A 406 -5.21 11.46 3.80
C ILE A 406 -5.57 11.39 2.31
N ALA A 407 -6.28 12.40 1.80
CA ALA A 407 -6.82 12.46 0.44
C ALA A 407 -6.60 13.83 -0.23
N VAL A 408 -5.50 14.53 0.10
CA VAL A 408 -5.19 15.91 -0.33
C VAL A 408 -4.87 16.08 -1.83
N GLY A 409 -4.84 14.99 -2.58
CA GLY A 409 -4.65 15.00 -4.03
C GLY A 409 -3.26 15.48 -4.48
N ALA A 410 -3.22 16.02 -5.70
CA ALA A 410 -2.03 16.50 -6.39
C ALA A 410 -2.42 17.70 -7.29
N ALA A 411 -1.46 18.28 -8.01
CA ALA A 411 -1.69 19.41 -8.91
C ALA A 411 -1.08 19.16 -10.29
N GLU A 412 -1.61 19.83 -11.32
CA GLU A 412 -0.97 19.90 -12.63
C GLU A 412 0.28 20.79 -12.54
N HIS A 413 1.39 20.32 -13.09
CA HIS A 413 2.60 21.11 -13.26
C HIS A 413 2.35 22.25 -14.26
N ARG A 414 2.89 23.43 -13.99
CA ARG A 414 2.91 24.56 -14.93
C ARG A 414 4.25 24.53 -15.67
N PRO A 415 4.29 24.14 -16.96
CA PRO A 415 5.55 24.02 -17.71
C PRO A 415 6.25 25.38 -17.86
N THR A 416 7.54 25.37 -18.14
CA THR A 416 8.32 26.57 -18.54
C THR A 416 8.93 26.40 -19.93
N GLU A 417 8.52 25.36 -20.66
CA GLU A 417 8.99 24.99 -21.99
C GLU A 417 7.86 25.12 -23.01
N TYR A 418 8.20 25.06 -24.30
CA TYR A 418 7.27 25.05 -25.43
C TYR A 418 6.38 26.29 -25.57
N LEU A 419 6.85 27.47 -25.15
CA LEU A 419 6.12 28.74 -25.19
C LEU A 419 4.86 28.77 -24.31
N TYR A 420 4.80 27.89 -23.31
CA TYR A 420 3.71 27.92 -22.33
C TYR A 420 3.67 29.25 -21.57
N GLY A 421 2.50 29.90 -21.56
CA GLY A 421 2.32 31.24 -20.97
C GLY A 421 2.81 32.40 -21.85
N GLU A 422 3.40 32.13 -23.01
CA GLU A 422 3.88 33.14 -23.97
C GLU A 422 2.98 33.24 -25.22
N ASP A 423 2.19 32.21 -25.53
CA ASP A 423 1.25 32.18 -26.65
C ASP A 423 -0.06 31.47 -26.26
N ASP A 424 -1.20 32.14 -26.47
CA ASP A 424 -2.53 31.65 -26.08
C ASP A 424 -2.97 30.36 -26.81
N ARG A 425 -2.26 29.98 -27.89
CA ARG A 425 -2.50 28.71 -28.61
C ARG A 425 -1.79 27.52 -27.97
N VAL A 426 -0.92 27.75 -26.98
CA VAL A 426 -0.23 26.70 -26.22
C VAL A 426 -0.93 26.55 -24.87
N MET A 427 -1.47 25.37 -24.60
CA MET A 427 -2.26 25.10 -23.41
C MET A 427 -1.91 23.75 -22.78
N THR A 428 -2.14 23.58 -21.49
CA THR A 428 -2.09 22.28 -20.84
C THR A 428 -3.31 21.43 -21.18
N HIS A 429 -3.28 20.16 -20.79
CA HIS A 429 -4.40 19.25 -21.01
C HIS A 429 -5.65 19.62 -20.18
N LEU A 430 -5.49 20.17 -18.96
CA LEU A 430 -6.63 20.71 -18.18
C LEU A 430 -7.18 22.01 -18.76
N GLU A 431 -6.31 22.85 -19.31
CA GLU A 431 -6.73 24.07 -20.00
C GLU A 431 -7.49 23.76 -21.29
N LEU A 432 -7.10 22.71 -22.02
CA LEU A 432 -7.86 22.20 -23.17
C LEU A 432 -9.27 21.77 -22.76
N ASP A 433 -9.43 20.99 -21.68
CA ASP A 433 -10.74 20.58 -21.19
C ASP A 433 -11.61 21.81 -20.83
N THR A 434 -10.99 22.83 -20.24
CA THR A 434 -11.64 24.10 -19.92
C THR A 434 -12.05 24.88 -21.17
N ALA A 435 -11.16 24.95 -22.17
CA ALA A 435 -11.41 25.62 -23.44
C ALA A 435 -12.53 24.95 -24.24
N LEU A 436 -12.53 23.60 -24.29
CA LEU A 436 -13.60 22.80 -24.91
C LEU A 436 -14.95 23.04 -24.22
N ARG A 437 -14.97 23.02 -22.88
CA ARG A 437 -16.18 23.28 -22.09
C ARG A 437 -16.76 24.66 -22.35
N ASN A 438 -15.91 25.67 -22.48
CA ASN A 438 -16.31 27.06 -22.67
C ASN A 438 -16.59 27.43 -24.13
N GLY A 439 -16.40 26.50 -25.07
CA GLY A 439 -16.57 26.75 -26.50
C GLY A 439 -15.56 27.76 -27.04
N ASP A 440 -14.30 27.67 -26.60
CA ASP A 440 -13.24 28.58 -27.01
C ASP A 440 -13.06 28.62 -28.54
N LYS A 441 -12.87 29.83 -29.08
CA LYS A 441 -12.80 30.05 -30.54
C LYS A 441 -11.50 29.57 -31.17
N ILE A 442 -10.39 29.57 -30.41
CA ILE A 442 -9.10 29.08 -30.87
C ILE A 442 -9.21 27.57 -31.08
N VAL A 443 -9.76 26.85 -30.10
CA VAL A 443 -9.91 25.39 -30.18
C VAL A 443 -10.97 24.98 -31.21
N SER A 444 -12.15 25.61 -31.19
CA SER A 444 -13.23 25.28 -32.14
C SER A 444 -12.91 25.66 -33.60
N GLY A 445 -12.08 26.68 -33.82
CA GLY A 445 -11.63 27.10 -35.15
C GLY A 445 -10.40 26.38 -35.67
N ALA A 446 -9.73 25.55 -34.85
CA ALA A 446 -8.49 24.88 -35.22
C ALA A 446 -8.71 23.84 -36.34
N LYS A 447 -7.73 23.77 -37.24
CA LYS A 447 -7.62 22.77 -38.31
C LYS A 447 -6.45 21.82 -38.08
N SER A 448 -5.52 22.18 -37.20
CA SER A 448 -4.40 21.31 -36.82
C SER A 448 -4.06 21.43 -35.33
N ALA A 449 -3.72 20.30 -34.72
CA ALA A 449 -3.34 20.21 -33.31
C ALA A 449 -2.10 19.33 -33.12
N VAL A 450 -1.20 19.73 -32.23
CA VAL A 450 -0.05 18.92 -31.79
C VAL A 450 -0.14 18.70 -30.29
N PHE A 451 -0.11 17.45 -29.86
CA PHE A 451 0.02 17.07 -28.45
C PHE A 451 1.47 16.69 -28.16
N ILE A 452 2.07 17.27 -27.12
CA ILE A 452 3.40 16.90 -26.66
C ILE A 452 3.25 16.09 -25.37
N GLN A 453 3.64 14.81 -25.39
CA GLN A 453 3.57 13.95 -24.22
C GLN A 453 4.72 14.22 -23.24
N CYS A 454 4.55 13.74 -22.00
CA CYS A 454 5.60 13.68 -20.98
C CYS A 454 6.22 15.04 -20.63
N VAL A 455 5.50 16.16 -20.78
CA VAL A 455 6.01 17.50 -20.45
C VAL A 455 6.25 17.59 -18.94
N GLY A 456 7.51 17.65 -18.53
CA GLY A 456 7.93 17.61 -17.12
C GLY A 456 7.77 16.25 -16.42
N SER A 457 7.48 15.15 -17.13
CA SER A 457 7.39 13.79 -16.57
C SER A 457 8.39 12.84 -17.23
N ARG A 458 8.89 11.86 -16.46
CA ARG A 458 9.93 10.92 -16.92
C ARG A 458 11.17 11.68 -17.40
N GLU A 459 11.56 12.67 -16.61
CA GLU A 459 12.76 13.49 -16.78
C GLU A 459 13.62 13.37 -15.51
N PRO A 460 14.92 13.71 -15.53
CA PRO A 460 15.78 13.55 -14.36
C PRO A 460 15.24 14.20 -13.09
N GLU A 461 14.55 15.35 -13.20
CA GLU A 461 13.95 16.05 -12.07
C GLU A 461 12.64 15.39 -11.58
N ARG A 462 11.96 14.62 -12.43
CA ARG A 462 10.71 13.91 -12.14
C ARG A 462 10.71 12.54 -12.84
N PRO A 463 11.48 11.56 -12.34
CA PRO A 463 11.68 10.26 -12.98
C PRO A 463 10.49 9.32 -12.74
N TYR A 464 9.27 9.82 -12.96
CA TYR A 464 8.03 9.06 -12.85
C TYR A 464 7.05 9.43 -13.97
N CYS A 465 6.14 8.50 -14.26
CA CYS A 465 5.05 8.71 -15.21
C CYS A 465 3.81 9.26 -14.53
N SER A 466 3.22 10.33 -15.08
CA SER A 466 1.97 10.90 -14.56
C SER A 466 0.71 10.07 -14.85
N LYS A 467 0.85 8.89 -15.46
CA LYS A 467 -0.14 7.80 -15.63
C LYS A 467 -1.42 8.12 -16.43
N VAL A 468 -1.87 9.38 -16.49
CA VAL A 468 -3.15 9.79 -17.11
C VAL A 468 -2.98 10.53 -18.44
N CYS A 469 -1.83 11.14 -18.67
CA CYS A 469 -1.58 12.08 -19.77
C CYS A 469 -1.76 11.48 -21.18
N CYS A 470 -1.28 10.26 -21.42
CA CYS A 470 -1.43 9.59 -22.72
C CYS A 470 -2.91 9.31 -23.03
N THR A 471 -3.65 8.75 -22.07
CA THR A 471 -5.09 8.45 -22.23
C THR A 471 -5.89 9.72 -22.46
N HIS A 472 -5.61 10.78 -21.70
CA HIS A 472 -6.27 12.07 -21.90
C HIS A 472 -6.01 12.62 -23.31
N SER A 473 -4.75 12.64 -23.76
CA SER A 473 -4.41 13.15 -25.09
C SER A 473 -5.08 12.38 -26.21
N VAL A 474 -5.15 11.05 -26.11
CA VAL A 474 -5.82 10.19 -27.09
C VAL A 474 -7.33 10.44 -27.10
N LYS A 475 -7.99 10.52 -25.93
CA LYS A 475 -9.43 10.82 -25.89
C LYS A 475 -9.72 12.21 -26.45
N SER A 476 -8.89 13.21 -26.13
CA SER A 476 -9.08 14.58 -26.57
C SER A 476 -8.84 14.73 -28.07
N ALA A 477 -7.89 13.98 -28.63
CA ALA A 477 -7.71 13.89 -30.08
C ALA A 477 -8.96 13.32 -30.79
N LEU A 478 -9.56 12.26 -30.23
CA LEU A 478 -10.83 11.72 -30.74
C LEU A 478 -11.96 12.76 -30.63
N LYS A 479 -12.05 13.49 -29.52
CA LYS A 479 -13.04 14.56 -29.33
C LYS A 479 -12.88 15.68 -30.37
N LEU A 480 -11.65 16.09 -30.65
CA LEU A 480 -11.35 17.09 -31.67
C LEU A 480 -11.69 16.57 -33.08
N LYS A 481 -11.51 15.27 -33.35
CA LYS A 481 -11.95 14.62 -34.59
C LYS A 481 -13.48 14.55 -34.71
N GLU A 482 -14.20 14.34 -33.62
CA GLU A 482 -15.67 14.44 -33.62
C GLU A 482 -16.14 15.85 -34.02
N MET A 483 -15.44 16.88 -33.54
CA MET A 483 -15.76 18.28 -33.85
C MET A 483 -15.37 18.65 -35.29
N ASN A 484 -14.22 18.18 -35.76
CA ASN A 484 -13.70 18.41 -37.10
C ASN A 484 -12.98 17.14 -37.61
N PRO A 485 -13.65 16.28 -38.39
CA PRO A 485 -13.08 15.01 -38.87
C PRO A 485 -11.78 15.19 -39.68
N GLU A 486 -11.67 16.31 -40.40
CA GLU A 486 -10.51 16.65 -41.24
C GLU A 486 -9.37 17.30 -40.46
N MET A 487 -9.50 17.51 -39.15
CA MET A 487 -8.43 18.12 -38.34
C MET A 487 -7.16 17.27 -38.40
N ALA A 488 -6.02 17.90 -38.71
CA ALA A 488 -4.72 17.23 -38.71
C ALA A 488 -4.16 17.18 -37.29
N ILE A 489 -4.17 15.99 -36.67
CA ILE A 489 -3.74 15.82 -35.28
C ILE A 489 -2.49 14.97 -35.19
N TYR A 490 -1.51 15.46 -34.44
CA TYR A 490 -0.23 14.80 -34.20
C TYR A 490 -0.01 14.61 -32.70
N ILE A 491 0.40 13.43 -32.26
CA ILE A 491 0.77 13.13 -30.88
C ILE A 491 2.26 12.77 -30.84
N LEU A 492 3.07 13.64 -30.23
CA LEU A 492 4.50 13.45 -30.05
C LEU A 492 4.75 12.71 -28.74
N TYR A 493 5.37 11.53 -28.78
CA TYR A 493 5.48 10.64 -27.62
C TYR A 493 6.82 9.91 -27.52
N ARG A 494 7.12 9.37 -26.33
CA ARG A 494 8.21 8.38 -26.12
C ARG A 494 7.66 6.95 -26.08
N ASP A 495 6.64 6.75 -25.24
CA ASP A 495 5.84 5.51 -25.16
C ASP A 495 4.36 5.87 -24.99
N ILE A 496 3.46 5.16 -25.66
CA ILE A 496 2.01 5.28 -25.44
C ILE A 496 1.60 4.35 -24.30
N ARG A 497 1.05 4.92 -23.24
CA ARG A 497 0.62 4.19 -22.03
C ARG A 497 -0.89 4.14 -21.86
N THR A 498 -1.61 3.76 -22.92
CA THR A 498 -3.04 3.41 -22.88
C THR A 498 -3.21 1.95 -22.47
N TYR A 499 -3.03 1.65 -21.17
CA TYR A 499 -3.09 0.28 -20.64
C TYR A 499 -4.52 -0.23 -20.41
N GLY A 500 -4.65 -1.56 -20.32
CA GLY A 500 -5.94 -2.23 -20.17
C GLY A 500 -6.86 -1.92 -21.33
N GLN A 501 -8.15 -1.74 -21.03
CA GLN A 501 -9.18 -1.45 -22.04
C GLN A 501 -8.97 -0.13 -22.81
N ARG A 502 -8.13 0.77 -22.29
CA ARG A 502 -7.83 2.06 -22.95
C ARG A 502 -7.07 1.89 -24.26
N GLU A 503 -6.49 0.71 -24.51
CA GLU A 503 -5.84 0.41 -25.78
C GLU A 503 -6.79 0.54 -26.98
N ALA A 504 -8.09 0.26 -26.77
CA ALA A 504 -9.11 0.44 -27.80
C ALA A 504 -9.20 1.90 -28.28
N LEU A 505 -9.00 2.87 -27.38
CA LEU A 505 -8.98 4.31 -27.72
C LEU A 505 -7.78 4.64 -28.61
N TYR A 506 -6.62 4.07 -28.31
CA TYR A 506 -5.41 4.29 -29.12
C TYR A 506 -5.57 3.69 -30.52
N ALA A 507 -6.13 2.48 -30.61
CA ALA A 507 -6.44 1.86 -31.90
C ALA A 507 -7.45 2.67 -32.72
N GLU A 508 -8.49 3.22 -32.08
CA GLU A 508 -9.48 4.08 -32.73
C GLU A 508 -8.88 5.40 -33.20
N ALA A 509 -8.07 6.08 -32.38
CA ALA A 509 -7.41 7.33 -32.78
C ALA A 509 -6.55 7.14 -34.03
N ARG A 510 -5.80 6.04 -34.10
CA ARG A 510 -5.02 5.69 -35.30
C ARG A 510 -5.92 5.45 -36.52
N ARG A 511 -7.07 4.80 -36.33
CA ARG A 511 -8.05 4.55 -37.40
C ARG A 511 -8.65 5.85 -37.95
N GLN A 512 -8.85 6.85 -37.09
CA GLN A 512 -9.32 8.19 -37.48
C GLN A 512 -8.21 9.10 -38.05
N GLY A 513 -7.01 8.56 -38.28
CA GLY A 513 -5.91 9.29 -38.91
C GLY A 513 -5.16 10.23 -37.97
N VAL A 514 -5.22 10.03 -36.65
CA VAL A 514 -4.30 10.69 -35.72
C VAL A 514 -2.89 10.12 -35.94
N ILE A 515 -1.92 11.01 -36.14
CA ILE A 515 -0.54 10.64 -36.45
C ILE A 515 0.28 10.62 -35.14
N PHE A 516 1.00 9.54 -34.90
CA PHE A 516 1.82 9.37 -33.71
C PHE A 516 3.30 9.41 -34.09
N ILE A 517 4.04 10.38 -33.57
CA ILE A 517 5.47 10.56 -33.89
C ILE A 517 6.29 10.34 -32.62
N ARG A 518 7.25 9.43 -32.71
CA ARG A 518 8.10 9.09 -31.56
C ARG A 518 9.33 10.00 -31.51
N TYR A 519 9.59 10.60 -30.36
CA TYR A 519 10.81 11.37 -30.07
C TYR A 519 11.60 10.75 -28.92
N ASP A 520 12.84 11.21 -28.72
CA ASP A 520 13.76 10.72 -27.68
C ASP A 520 14.01 11.81 -26.61
N LEU A 521 14.36 11.40 -25.39
CA LEU A 521 14.53 12.35 -24.28
C LEU A 521 15.65 13.36 -24.54
N GLU A 522 16.72 12.91 -25.22
CA GLU A 522 17.88 13.70 -25.60
C GLU A 522 17.59 14.62 -26.79
N GLN A 523 16.52 14.36 -27.55
CA GLN A 523 16.08 15.09 -28.74
C GLN A 523 14.60 15.45 -28.61
N LYS A 524 14.27 16.25 -27.59
CA LYS A 524 12.92 16.75 -27.37
C LYS A 524 12.43 17.59 -28.57
N PRO A 525 11.11 17.64 -28.83
CA PRO A 525 10.54 18.57 -29.80
C PRO A 525 10.94 20.02 -29.47
N GLN A 526 10.92 20.90 -30.47
CA GLN A 526 11.10 22.33 -30.29
C GLN A 526 9.84 23.05 -30.74
N VAL A 527 9.46 24.11 -30.05
CA VAL A 527 8.30 24.93 -30.39
C VAL A 527 8.76 26.36 -30.59
N ASP A 528 8.70 26.80 -31.83
CA ASP A 528 9.11 28.14 -32.24
C ASP A 528 7.89 28.98 -32.64
N LYS A 529 8.01 30.29 -32.43
CA LYS A 529 7.02 31.28 -32.84
C LYS A 529 7.60 32.18 -33.92
N SER A 530 6.81 32.42 -34.96
CA SER A 530 7.13 33.34 -36.05
C SER A 530 5.90 34.17 -36.44
N ASP A 531 6.08 35.14 -37.33
CA ASP A 531 4.97 35.92 -37.92
C ASP A 531 3.97 35.03 -38.68
N GLU A 532 4.38 33.83 -39.10
CA GLU A 532 3.52 32.84 -39.77
C GLU A 532 2.75 31.92 -38.81
N GLY A 533 2.99 32.01 -37.49
CA GLY A 533 2.37 31.17 -36.47
C GLY A 533 3.36 30.32 -35.67
N ILE A 534 2.84 29.25 -35.05
CA ILE A 534 3.65 28.29 -34.28
C ILE A 534 4.18 27.20 -35.22
N ALA A 535 5.44 26.82 -35.03
CA ALA A 535 6.04 25.65 -35.66
C ALA A 535 6.56 24.69 -34.57
N VAL A 536 6.24 23.41 -34.71
CA VAL A 536 6.76 22.34 -33.87
C VAL A 536 7.73 21.50 -34.70
N ILE A 537 8.99 21.48 -34.28
CA ILE A 537 10.07 20.73 -34.93
C ILE A 537 10.33 19.47 -34.11
N VAL A 538 10.30 18.31 -34.75
CA VAL A 538 10.62 17.03 -34.12
C VAL A 538 11.36 16.15 -35.10
N LYS A 539 12.31 15.36 -34.62
CA LYS A 539 12.97 14.35 -35.44
C LYS A 539 12.10 13.11 -35.55
N ASP A 540 11.71 12.76 -36.77
CA ASP A 540 10.98 11.53 -37.00
C ASP A 540 11.94 10.34 -37.03
N ASN A 541 11.75 9.40 -36.11
CA ASN A 541 12.61 8.23 -35.96
C ASN A 541 12.52 7.23 -37.11
N ILE A 542 11.45 7.27 -37.92
CA ILE A 542 11.28 6.38 -39.08
C ILE A 542 11.97 6.99 -40.31
N LEU A 543 11.83 8.29 -40.51
CA LEU A 543 12.41 9.01 -41.65
C LEU A 543 13.86 9.45 -41.41
N GLY A 544 14.33 9.46 -40.17
CA GLY A 544 15.67 9.88 -39.78
C GLY A 544 15.95 11.36 -40.01
N ARG A 545 14.92 12.21 -40.06
CA ARG A 545 15.04 13.64 -40.37
C ARG A 545 14.09 14.49 -39.53
N ASP A 546 14.40 15.78 -39.42
CA ASP A 546 13.53 16.74 -38.77
C ASP A 546 12.31 17.02 -39.63
N ILE A 547 11.14 17.05 -38.99
CA ILE A 547 9.87 17.46 -39.57
C ILE A 547 9.37 18.70 -38.84
N ALA A 548 8.89 19.68 -39.61
CA ALA A 548 8.28 20.89 -39.09
C ALA A 548 6.76 20.82 -39.30
N ILE A 549 6.01 20.83 -38.21
CA ILE A 549 4.56 20.83 -38.18
C ILE A 549 4.11 22.26 -37.85
N LYS A 550 3.15 22.82 -38.58
CA LYS A 550 2.56 24.13 -38.28
C LYS A 550 1.16 23.96 -37.68
N PRO A 551 1.02 23.76 -36.36
CA PRO A 551 -0.27 23.59 -35.72
C PRO A 551 -0.98 24.93 -35.46
N ASP A 552 -2.32 24.88 -35.43
CA ASP A 552 -3.13 25.98 -34.90
C ASP A 552 -3.13 25.99 -33.37
N ILE A 553 -3.06 24.80 -32.73
CA ILE A 553 -2.98 24.65 -31.26
C ILE A 553 -1.92 23.62 -30.85
N VAL A 554 -1.24 23.89 -29.73
CA VAL A 554 -0.30 22.96 -29.09
C VAL A 554 -0.82 22.62 -27.69
N VAL A 555 -0.92 21.33 -27.39
CA VAL A 555 -1.43 20.82 -26.11
C VAL A 555 -0.30 20.10 -25.39
N LEU A 556 0.02 20.57 -24.19
CA LEU A 556 1.07 20.04 -23.34
C LEU A 556 0.50 19.04 -22.35
N ALA A 557 0.89 17.77 -22.48
CA ALA A 557 0.50 16.71 -21.55
C ALA A 557 1.37 16.80 -20.28
N SER A 558 1.10 17.85 -19.50
CA SER A 558 1.85 18.26 -18.32
C SER A 558 1.86 17.21 -17.20
N ALA A 559 2.93 17.20 -16.42
CA ALA A 559 3.11 16.34 -15.27
C ALA A 559 2.09 16.59 -14.17
N ILE A 560 1.85 15.57 -13.34
CA ILE A 560 1.14 15.69 -12.06
C ILE A 560 2.18 15.70 -10.95
N VAL A 561 2.17 16.75 -10.14
CA VAL A 561 3.10 16.98 -9.03
C VAL A 561 2.37 16.94 -7.69
N PRO A 562 3.02 16.49 -6.61
CA PRO A 562 2.40 16.55 -5.29
C PRO A 562 2.19 18.00 -4.86
N ARG A 563 1.24 18.21 -3.95
CA ARG A 563 1.13 19.48 -3.22
C ARG A 563 2.27 19.58 -2.20
N ASN A 564 2.39 20.73 -1.52
CA ASN A 564 3.28 20.82 -0.37
C ASN A 564 2.74 19.96 0.79
N ASN A 565 3.18 18.70 0.81
CA ASN A 565 2.73 17.71 1.78
C ASN A 565 3.55 17.75 3.08
N GLU A 566 4.68 18.47 3.12
CA GLU A 566 5.59 18.49 4.29
C GLU A 566 4.89 18.90 5.59
N PRO A 567 4.06 19.96 5.66
CA PRO A 567 3.41 20.34 6.91
C PRO A 567 2.49 19.24 7.43
N LEU A 568 1.68 18.64 6.55
CA LEU A 568 0.76 17.58 6.94
C LEU A 568 1.49 16.28 7.31
N ALA A 569 2.58 15.97 6.60
CA ALA A 569 3.46 14.86 6.90
C ALA A 569 4.12 15.01 8.26
N GLN A 570 4.54 16.22 8.66
CA GLN A 570 5.08 16.49 9.99
C GLN A 570 4.02 16.31 11.07
N VAL A 571 2.82 16.87 10.88
CA VAL A 571 1.70 16.76 11.83
C VAL A 571 1.35 15.31 12.14
N TYR A 572 1.23 14.46 11.12
CA TYR A 572 0.88 13.04 11.29
C TYR A 572 2.08 12.08 11.32
N LYS A 573 3.31 12.61 11.30
CA LYS A 573 4.57 11.85 11.24
C LYS A 573 4.59 10.81 10.10
N LEU A 574 4.15 11.23 8.91
CA LEU A 574 4.00 10.37 7.74
C LEU A 574 5.22 10.47 6.81
N PRO A 575 5.70 9.36 6.26
CA PRO A 575 6.81 9.39 5.33
C PRO A 575 6.38 9.93 3.96
N LEU A 576 7.27 10.73 3.36
CA LEU A 576 7.22 11.13 1.95
C LEU A 576 8.32 10.40 1.17
N ASN A 577 8.08 10.11 -0.10
CA ASN A 577 9.13 9.67 -1.01
C ASN A 577 9.96 10.86 -1.52
N GLU A 578 11.04 10.58 -2.25
CA GLU A 578 11.94 11.60 -2.81
C GLU A 578 11.22 12.61 -3.74
N ASP A 579 10.09 12.22 -4.31
CA ASP A 579 9.30 13.05 -5.22
C ASP A 579 8.26 13.92 -4.48
N GLY A 580 8.11 13.77 -3.15
CA GLY A 580 7.16 14.53 -2.33
C GLY A 580 5.77 13.92 -2.17
N PHE A 581 5.52 12.71 -2.68
CA PHE A 581 4.28 11.96 -2.46
C PHE A 581 4.32 11.16 -1.16
N PHE A 582 3.16 10.90 -0.56
CA PHE A 582 3.07 10.04 0.62
C PHE A 582 3.48 8.60 0.31
N MET A 583 4.19 7.96 1.24
CA MET A 583 4.64 6.57 1.13
C MET A 583 3.74 5.64 1.94
N GLU A 584 3.18 4.65 1.26
CA GLU A 584 2.40 3.57 1.87
C GLU A 584 3.25 2.63 2.73
N ALA A 585 2.61 1.87 3.62
CA ALA A 585 3.28 0.93 4.51
C ALA A 585 3.97 -0.23 3.76
N HIS A 586 3.37 -0.70 2.68
CA HIS A 586 3.94 -1.75 1.84
C HIS A 586 3.35 -1.70 0.43
N ALA A 587 4.22 -1.55 -0.58
CA ALA A 587 3.85 -1.31 -1.98
C ALA A 587 2.88 -2.31 -2.61
N LYS A 588 2.82 -3.56 -2.12
CA LYS A 588 1.89 -4.60 -2.61
C LYS A 588 0.73 -4.93 -1.67
N LEU A 589 1.03 -5.25 -0.41
CA LEU A 589 0.06 -5.82 0.54
C LEU A 589 -0.70 -4.78 1.38
N ARG A 590 -0.17 -3.56 1.53
CA ARG A 590 -0.78 -2.49 2.32
C ARG A 590 -0.75 -1.16 1.53
N PRO A 591 -1.38 -1.10 0.33
CA PRO A 591 -1.24 0.03 -0.58
C PRO A 591 -2.04 1.29 -0.19
N VAL A 592 -2.87 1.21 0.86
CA VAL A 592 -3.74 2.30 1.34
C VAL A 592 -3.53 2.63 2.81
N GLU A 593 -2.53 2.03 3.45
CA GLU A 593 -2.24 2.23 4.87
C GLU A 593 -0.88 2.90 5.02
N PHE A 594 -0.70 3.69 6.08
CA PHE A 594 0.62 4.10 6.53
C PHE A 594 1.21 3.07 7.51
N ALA A 595 2.52 3.18 7.77
CA ALA A 595 3.15 2.42 8.85
C ALA A 595 2.55 2.80 10.21
N THR A 596 2.15 4.08 10.36
CA THR A 596 1.34 4.58 11.47
C THR A 596 -0.06 3.98 11.42
N GLU A 597 -0.41 3.17 12.42
CA GLU A 597 -1.74 2.56 12.52
C GLU A 597 -2.84 3.61 12.67
N GLY A 598 -4.02 3.33 12.11
CA GLY A 598 -5.15 4.26 12.14
C GLY A 598 -5.05 5.40 11.13
N THR A 599 -3.95 5.51 10.37
CA THR A 599 -3.80 6.49 9.29
C THR A 599 -3.78 5.78 7.93
N PHE A 600 -4.58 6.28 7.00
CA PHE A 600 -4.82 5.71 5.68
C PHE A 600 -4.57 6.74 4.58
N LEU A 601 -4.33 6.26 3.37
CA LEU A 601 -3.91 7.06 2.22
C LEU A 601 -4.77 6.74 1.01
N ALA A 602 -5.25 7.77 0.32
CA ALA A 602 -6.03 7.60 -0.89
C ALA A 602 -5.78 8.68 -1.95
N GLY A 603 -6.02 8.31 -3.22
CA GLY A 603 -6.04 9.23 -4.35
C GLY A 603 -4.66 9.71 -4.78
N MET A 604 -4.60 10.87 -5.42
CA MET A 604 -3.35 11.38 -6.00
C MET A 604 -2.32 11.85 -4.97
N ALA A 605 -2.68 11.96 -3.68
CA ALA A 605 -1.72 12.19 -2.59
C ALA A 605 -0.66 11.08 -2.50
N HIS A 606 -1.02 9.86 -2.95
CA HIS A 606 -0.16 8.70 -2.99
C HIS A 606 0.77 8.64 -4.21
N PHE A 607 0.24 8.99 -5.39
CA PHE A 607 0.89 8.96 -6.71
C PHE A 607 -0.13 9.36 -7.81
N PRO A 608 0.27 9.91 -8.98
CA PRO A 608 -0.65 10.17 -10.10
C PRO A 608 -1.46 8.94 -10.53
N LYS A 609 -2.78 9.07 -10.63
CA LYS A 609 -3.68 7.96 -10.96
C LYS A 609 -5.03 8.45 -11.52
N PRO A 610 -5.73 7.62 -12.31
CA PRO A 610 -7.03 7.98 -12.89
C PRO A 610 -8.16 7.98 -11.83
N ILE A 611 -9.36 8.39 -12.24
CA ILE A 611 -10.53 8.58 -11.36
C ILE A 611 -10.96 7.26 -10.71
N GLU A 612 -11.16 6.20 -11.50
CA GLU A 612 -11.63 4.91 -11.00
C GLU A 612 -10.66 4.30 -9.98
N GLU A 613 -9.36 4.47 -10.18
CA GLU A 613 -8.33 4.00 -9.26
C GLU A 613 -8.33 4.86 -8.00
N SER A 614 -8.55 6.17 -8.13
CA SER A 614 -8.69 7.07 -6.98
C SER A 614 -9.92 6.73 -6.13
N ILE A 615 -11.03 6.35 -6.76
CA ILE A 615 -12.27 5.93 -6.10
C ILE A 615 -12.07 4.57 -5.43
N ALA A 616 -11.48 3.59 -6.14
CA ALA A 616 -11.16 2.29 -5.56
C ALA A 616 -10.22 2.45 -4.35
N GLN A 617 -9.21 3.33 -4.42
CA GLN A 617 -8.30 3.60 -3.29
C GLN A 617 -9.02 4.25 -2.12
N ALA A 618 -9.96 5.16 -2.39
CA ALA A 618 -10.76 5.80 -1.35
C ALA A 618 -11.67 4.81 -0.63
N LYS A 619 -12.39 3.96 -1.37
CA LYS A 619 -13.22 2.88 -0.81
C LYS A 619 -12.37 1.87 -0.03
N ALA A 620 -11.19 1.53 -0.54
CA ALA A 620 -10.24 0.69 0.18
C ALA A 620 -9.79 1.32 1.50
N ALA A 621 -9.40 2.60 1.50
CA ALA A 621 -9.02 3.32 2.71
C ALA A 621 -10.18 3.38 3.73
N ALA A 622 -11.41 3.64 3.27
CA ALA A 622 -12.61 3.61 4.09
C ALA A 622 -12.88 2.24 4.71
N SER A 623 -12.75 1.15 3.94
CA SER A 623 -12.86 -0.22 4.45
C SER A 623 -11.81 -0.55 5.50
N ARG A 624 -10.54 -0.15 5.27
CA ARG A 624 -9.47 -0.40 6.24
C ARG A 624 -9.62 0.45 7.51
N ALA A 625 -10.09 1.69 7.37
CA ALA A 625 -10.46 2.53 8.51
C ALA A 625 -11.63 1.94 9.30
N SER A 626 -12.67 1.42 8.65
CA SER A 626 -13.82 0.84 9.35
C SER A 626 -13.49 -0.41 10.16
N VAL A 627 -12.43 -1.15 9.82
CA VAL A 627 -11.90 -2.24 10.66
C VAL A 627 -11.40 -1.73 12.02
N VAL A 628 -10.85 -0.52 12.08
CA VAL A 628 -10.46 0.12 13.35
C VAL A 628 -11.71 0.61 14.07
N LEU A 629 -12.54 1.40 13.38
CA LEU A 629 -13.70 2.09 13.96
C LEU A 629 -14.82 1.15 14.44
N SER A 630 -14.93 -0.03 13.85
CA SER A 630 -15.95 -1.03 14.24
C SER A 630 -15.65 -1.76 15.55
N LYS A 631 -14.46 -1.59 16.13
CA LYS A 631 -14.10 -2.21 17.40
C LYS A 631 -14.49 -1.27 18.52
N GLU A 632 -15.10 -1.77 19.60
CA GLU A 632 -15.32 -0.96 20.80
C GLU A 632 -14.00 -0.66 21.51
N ASN A 633 -13.09 -1.63 21.50
CA ASN A 633 -11.80 -1.56 22.17
C ASN A 633 -10.69 -2.14 21.30
N LEU A 634 -9.51 -1.53 21.33
CA LEU A 634 -8.28 -2.09 20.80
C LEU A 634 -7.44 -2.65 21.94
N MET A 635 -6.98 -3.89 21.78
CA MET A 635 -5.96 -4.44 22.67
C MET A 635 -4.62 -3.82 22.32
N VAL A 636 -3.96 -3.21 23.29
CA VAL A 636 -2.57 -2.77 23.16
C VAL A 636 -1.67 -3.99 23.33
N GLU A 637 -0.57 -4.05 22.58
CA GLU A 637 0.46 -5.06 22.80
C GLU A 637 1.00 -4.98 24.24
N GLY A 638 1.28 -6.13 24.85
CA GLY A 638 1.79 -6.20 26.22
C GLY A 638 3.28 -5.94 26.31
N VAL A 639 4.00 -6.14 25.19
CA VAL A 639 5.44 -5.91 25.05
C VAL A 639 5.70 -4.41 24.83
N VAL A 640 5.52 -3.63 25.88
CA VAL A 640 5.75 -2.18 25.88
C VAL A 640 6.87 -1.79 26.85
N SER A 641 7.44 -0.63 26.62
CA SER A 641 8.39 -0.03 27.55
C SER A 641 7.69 0.35 28.86
N HIS A 642 8.43 0.28 29.96
CA HIS A 642 8.02 0.79 31.26
C HIS A 642 9.18 1.50 31.94
N VAL A 643 8.88 2.34 32.94
CA VAL A 643 9.89 3.08 33.70
C VAL A 643 9.71 2.80 35.18
N ASN A 644 10.79 2.34 35.83
CA ASN A 644 10.88 2.27 37.27
C ASN A 644 11.09 3.69 37.83
N GLU A 645 10.02 4.28 38.36
CA GLU A 645 10.04 5.66 38.87
C GLU A 645 11.03 5.87 40.03
N ILE A 646 11.42 4.81 40.77
CA ILE A 646 12.40 4.91 41.86
C ILE A 646 13.80 5.15 41.28
N MET A 647 14.16 4.42 40.23
CA MET A 647 15.46 4.51 39.55
C MET A 647 15.53 5.67 38.54
N CYS A 648 14.37 6.21 38.14
CA CYS A 648 14.30 7.31 37.19
C CYS A 648 14.79 8.61 37.82
N ARG A 649 15.69 9.29 37.10
CA ARG A 649 16.23 10.61 37.46
C ARG A 649 15.68 11.78 36.61
N GLY A 650 14.67 11.52 35.77
CA GLY A 650 14.02 12.55 34.95
C GLY A 650 14.90 13.23 33.90
N CYS A 651 15.88 12.53 33.32
CA CYS A 651 16.88 13.17 32.43
C CYS A 651 16.46 13.35 30.96
N GLY A 652 15.25 12.96 30.54
CA GLY A 652 14.71 13.19 29.19
C GLY A 652 15.29 12.33 28.05
N ILE A 653 16.45 11.69 28.21
CA ILE A 653 17.10 10.89 27.14
C ILE A 653 16.17 9.83 26.53
N CYS A 654 15.34 9.16 27.33
CA CYS A 654 14.40 8.15 26.84
C CYS A 654 13.24 8.72 26.00
N GLU A 655 12.85 9.97 26.26
CA GLU A 655 11.84 10.71 25.48
C GLU A 655 12.40 11.07 24.11
N GLU A 656 13.62 11.62 24.05
CA GLU A 656 14.32 11.91 22.79
C GLU A 656 14.56 10.65 21.93
N ALA A 657 14.88 9.53 22.58
CA ALA A 657 15.14 8.26 21.89
C ALA A 657 13.87 7.59 21.33
N CYS A 658 12.66 8.05 21.70
CA CYS A 658 11.41 7.41 21.30
C CYS A 658 10.92 7.93 19.93
N PRO A 659 10.97 7.14 18.85
CA PRO A 659 10.51 7.60 17.53
C PRO A 659 8.98 7.79 17.46
N TYR A 660 8.25 7.25 18.44
CA TYR A 660 6.79 7.28 18.49
C TYR A 660 6.25 8.37 19.42
N GLY A 661 7.11 9.06 20.18
CA GLY A 661 6.66 10.01 21.21
C GLY A 661 5.87 9.36 22.35
N ALA A 662 6.11 8.08 22.62
CA ALA A 662 5.39 7.32 23.63
C ALA A 662 5.85 7.62 25.07
N ILE A 663 6.91 8.39 25.26
CA ILE A 663 7.51 8.68 26.57
C ILE A 663 7.54 10.19 26.74
N ALA A 664 7.05 10.66 27.88
CA ALA A 664 7.10 12.06 28.27
C ALA A 664 7.62 12.23 29.70
N LEU A 665 8.28 13.35 29.99
CA LEU A 665 8.59 13.73 31.36
C LEU A 665 7.34 14.27 32.06
N VAL A 666 7.06 13.75 33.25
CA VAL A 666 5.92 14.17 34.08
C VAL A 666 6.40 14.52 35.47
N GLU A 667 5.78 15.52 36.08
CA GLU A 667 5.97 15.84 37.49
C GLU A 667 5.09 14.94 38.36
N ARG A 668 5.69 14.36 39.40
CA ARG A 668 5.01 13.59 40.45
C ARG A 668 5.07 14.35 41.78
N GLU A 669 4.27 13.91 42.74
CA GLU A 669 4.23 14.48 44.08
C GLU A 669 5.65 14.62 44.67
N GLY A 670 5.96 15.79 45.24
CA GLY A 670 7.28 16.11 45.79
C GLY A 670 8.28 16.73 44.80
N ASN A 671 7.81 17.34 43.70
CA ASN A 671 8.65 17.96 42.65
C ASN A 671 9.65 16.98 42.01
N LYS A 672 9.32 15.69 41.96
CA LYS A 672 10.14 14.68 41.29
C LYS A 672 9.68 14.56 39.84
N THR A 673 10.55 14.92 38.90
CA THR A 673 10.33 14.67 37.48
C THR A 673 10.74 13.24 37.13
N VAL A 674 9.84 12.48 36.51
CA VAL A 674 10.10 11.11 36.05
C VAL A 674 9.62 10.93 34.61
N ALA A 675 10.21 9.98 33.89
CA ALA A 675 9.70 9.60 32.59
C ALA A 675 8.49 8.66 32.75
N ASN A 676 7.44 8.91 31.98
CA ASN A 676 6.21 8.11 31.97
C ASN A 676 5.94 7.59 30.56
N VAL A 677 5.65 6.30 30.43
CA VAL A 677 5.35 5.66 29.15
C VAL A 677 3.83 5.62 28.94
N GLN A 678 3.38 6.12 27.79
CA GLN A 678 2.04 5.92 27.28
C GLN A 678 2.00 4.59 26.52
N ALA A 679 1.53 3.52 27.18
CA ALA A 679 1.55 2.16 26.62
C ALA A 679 0.92 2.06 25.23
N ALA A 680 -0.18 2.79 24.98
CA ALA A 680 -0.88 2.80 23.70
C ALA A 680 -0.06 3.34 22.52
N LEU A 681 0.92 4.22 22.78
CA LEU A 681 1.84 4.74 21.77
C LEU A 681 3.10 3.88 21.61
N CYS A 682 3.41 3.02 22.59
CA CYS A 682 4.65 2.27 22.61
C CYS A 682 4.58 1.06 21.67
N LYS A 683 5.54 0.97 20.73
CA LYS A 683 5.68 -0.19 19.82
C LYS A 683 6.73 -1.21 20.27
N GLY A 684 7.19 -1.13 21.53
CA GLY A 684 8.10 -2.13 22.11
C GLY A 684 9.50 -2.20 21.47
N CYS A 685 9.96 -1.15 20.77
CA CYS A 685 11.22 -1.21 20.02
C CYS A 685 12.49 -1.25 20.88
N GLY A 686 12.39 -0.85 22.17
CA GLY A 686 13.51 -0.90 23.10
C GLY A 686 14.52 0.25 23.07
N SER A 687 14.39 1.18 22.13
CA SER A 687 15.34 2.31 21.99
C SER A 687 15.51 3.10 23.29
N CYS A 688 14.42 3.32 24.02
CA CYS A 688 14.45 4.03 25.30
C CYS A 688 15.12 3.24 26.44
N ALA A 689 15.04 1.91 26.41
CA ALA A 689 15.66 1.05 27.42
C ALA A 689 17.20 1.07 27.23
N VAL A 690 17.65 0.91 25.99
CA VAL A 690 19.08 1.01 25.63
C VAL A 690 19.65 2.39 25.95
N ALA A 691 18.89 3.45 25.72
CA ALA A 691 19.33 4.82 25.97
C ALA A 691 19.33 5.20 27.46
N CYS A 692 18.69 4.43 28.35
CA CYS A 692 18.53 4.79 29.75
C CYS A 692 19.83 4.59 30.54
N PRO A 693 20.46 5.67 31.05
CA PRO A 693 21.75 5.54 31.74
C PRO A 693 21.65 4.92 33.13
N THR A 694 20.45 4.86 33.72
CA THR A 694 20.23 4.30 35.06
C THR A 694 19.64 2.89 35.04
N GLY A 695 19.27 2.36 33.85
CA GLY A 695 18.49 1.13 33.73
C GLY A 695 17.04 1.26 34.21
N ALA A 696 16.55 2.49 34.43
CA ALA A 696 15.19 2.73 34.89
C ALA A 696 14.13 2.43 33.82
N ALA A 697 14.44 2.66 32.55
CA ALA A 697 13.55 2.28 31.45
C ALA A 697 13.91 0.87 30.96
N SER A 698 12.91 0.02 30.80
CA SER A 698 13.06 -1.35 30.31
C SER A 698 11.86 -1.75 29.46
N ILE A 699 11.89 -2.91 28.82
CA ILE A 699 10.78 -3.44 28.00
C ILE A 699 10.21 -4.65 28.72
N PHE A 700 8.90 -4.70 28.88
CA PHE A 700 8.27 -5.94 29.29
C PHE A 700 8.62 -7.06 28.29
N HIS A 701 8.81 -8.28 28.79
CA HIS A 701 9.21 -9.44 27.99
C HIS A 701 10.64 -9.42 27.44
N TYR A 702 11.39 -8.33 27.55
CA TYR A 702 12.77 -8.23 27.09
C TYR A 702 13.57 -7.33 28.04
N ASP A 703 13.41 -7.56 29.35
CA ASP A 703 14.22 -6.86 30.33
C ASP A 703 15.66 -7.36 30.33
N ASP A 704 16.55 -6.61 30.99
CA ASP A 704 17.98 -6.92 31.02
C ASP A 704 18.24 -8.31 31.63
N GLN A 705 17.45 -8.73 32.61
CA GLN A 705 17.63 -10.02 33.28
C GLN A 705 17.24 -11.18 32.35
N GLU A 706 16.12 -11.06 31.64
CA GLU A 706 15.67 -12.00 30.62
C GLU A 706 16.71 -12.15 29.50
N VAL A 707 17.18 -11.03 28.93
CA VAL A 707 18.15 -11.02 27.83
C VAL A 707 19.50 -11.58 28.26
N LEU A 708 20.02 -11.14 29.42
CA LEU A 708 21.30 -11.64 29.93
C LEU A 708 21.23 -13.11 30.32
N SER A 709 20.08 -13.60 30.81
CA SER A 709 19.86 -15.03 31.09
C SER A 709 19.95 -15.87 29.81
N ILE A 710 19.38 -15.40 28.70
CA ILE A 710 19.54 -16.05 27.38
C ILE A 710 21.02 -16.12 26.98
N VAL A 711 21.75 -15.01 27.10
CA VAL A 711 23.17 -14.95 26.72
C VAL A 711 24.00 -15.89 27.60
N ALA A 712 23.78 -15.89 28.91
CA ALA A 712 24.47 -16.80 29.83
C ALA A 712 24.16 -18.27 29.52
N ALA A 713 22.90 -18.59 29.20
CA ALA A 713 22.48 -19.92 28.80
C ALA A 713 23.07 -20.37 27.46
N ALA A 714 23.43 -19.45 26.57
CA ALA A 714 24.10 -19.77 25.31
C ALA A 714 25.60 -20.04 25.47
N LEU A 715 26.23 -19.49 26.52
CA LEU A 715 27.69 -19.57 26.76
C LEU A 715 28.10 -20.72 27.70
N ASN A 716 27.17 -21.16 28.55
CA ASN A 716 27.29 -22.39 29.34
C ASN A 716 26.87 -23.61 28.51
#